data_AF-A0A0W8CSX0-F1
#
_entry.id   AF-A0A0W8CSX0-F1
#
_cell.length_a   1.000
_cell.length_b   1.000
_cell.length_c   1.000
_cell.angle_alpha   90.00
_cell.angle_beta   90.00
_cell.angle_gamma   90.00
#
_symmetry.space_group_name_H-M   'P 1'
#
loop_
_entity.id
_entity.type
_entity.pdbx_description
1 polymer ?
#
loop_
_entity_poly.entity_id
_entity_poly.type
_entity_poly.pdbx_seq_one_letter_code
_entity_poly.pdbx_strand_id
1 'polypeptide(L)'
;MESVDWDELQKKVSEIKSNTVSARSRAVYQNSYGRFIAWVFLNKTHLVVPAFAEKLGSISGLSLQQIRKRLKPLLDRDQSNPPLQFDAIEMNVFGAWLLTLQKADGSNLSFSAINTHRAGLFNLYRDYGHEMSPVMEKEMRQYFKGLKREMASAAARGEARVKTGKDPLSFELYRYLCERLLQCSSKDMMFARTYIIIAWNLMCRSANAFSIRYIHIEWSGDALCVYFAHQKNDQEGNRPRDPRHIYANPLKPELCPVLAIATFWATSSFIGDDRLFPGSNQYERFRKCLQRLLESEDVAHELRRRGVHKDELGTHSMRKGAATYCASGSTACPSSTSVHLRAGWSLGGVQNTYLRYESAGDMHVGRTVSGLPPDSHEFAMLPPHFGNRDTDVEAAIECVFPELPTNLTYVGEFCLASLVYHAPYLRTHLDPNHPLFETPLFQHPSLIADLSRKVTCNGNRLQATGIPPHVAILEKMKSLLDANLKTMERVDATRVATVTDIMRELENRAIGAGTVTFDGLDAALKRCLDTAGVTELISKLNVAPGDASVVPEIPPGQPSTPCFFWDGRFRRVPADFKLFNKRLARLMGIPLVGCASHRLKLAVWTLLEPHEADLEQVQSLMKRLRTLTQAAKLRFTSLKPKLRQETRWGSTYAMLARYFALREFISADDEDLADLMPSPAANRRLKALLVELADVESVSMKLQSEDLNLLDARDLLDGLLEVKPSFRHYLAPDADIVAAPEFESAVIKVLGDRAKLLSRAEKAALKPFERKTAEAADVTEKTAKVGFADRILKRRKVQEDKIVYSQQNAIPPTSNAAERLFSMARMVLRYERNRLSPLMLEMLLFLKLNSKYWDVTTVDAVI
;
A
#
# COMPACT_ATOMS: atom_id res chain seq x y z
N MET A 1 -47.44 43.46 -13.26
CA MET A 1 -46.31 43.03 -14.09
C MET A 1 -45.33 44.18 -14.12
N GLU A 2 -44.30 44.13 -13.28
CA GLU A 2 -43.22 45.12 -13.29
C GLU A 2 -42.52 45.10 -14.65
N SER A 3 -42.18 46.29 -15.17
CA SER A 3 -41.50 46.45 -16.45
C SER A 3 -40.18 45.70 -16.43
N VAL A 4 -40.05 44.70 -17.30
CA VAL A 4 -38.82 43.95 -17.46
C VAL A 4 -37.76 44.86 -18.09
N ASP A 5 -36.66 45.09 -17.37
CA ASP A 5 -35.49 45.82 -17.87
C ASP A 5 -34.74 44.95 -18.89
N TRP A 6 -35.01 45.22 -20.17
CA TRP A 6 -34.39 44.51 -21.28
C TRP A 6 -32.89 44.78 -21.41
N ASP A 7 -32.40 45.95 -20.97
CA ASP A 7 -30.98 46.28 -21.02
C ASP A 7 -30.21 45.46 -19.97
N GLU A 8 -30.77 45.31 -18.77
CA GLU A 8 -30.22 44.42 -17.74
C GLU A 8 -30.22 42.95 -18.20
N LEU A 9 -31.30 42.50 -18.85
CA LEU A 9 -31.38 41.15 -19.40
C LEU A 9 -30.39 40.92 -20.56
N GLN A 10 -30.25 41.86 -21.48
CA GLN A 10 -29.27 41.77 -22.57
C GLN A 10 -27.83 41.76 -22.04
N LYS A 11 -27.56 42.55 -21.00
CA LYS A 11 -26.28 42.52 -20.28
C LYS A 11 -26.03 41.15 -19.65
N LYS A 12 -27.00 40.59 -18.93
CA LYS A 12 -26.92 39.23 -18.35
C LYS A 12 -26.73 38.15 -19.42
N VAL A 13 -27.46 38.22 -20.54
CA VAL A 13 -27.31 37.28 -21.67
C VAL A 13 -25.91 37.38 -22.28
N SER A 14 -25.38 38.59 -22.43
CA SER A 14 -24.02 38.82 -22.94
C SER A 14 -22.96 38.31 -21.96
N GLU A 15 -23.15 38.51 -20.65
CA GLU A 15 -22.29 37.96 -19.61
C GLU A 15 -22.28 36.42 -19.64
N ILE A 16 -23.44 35.78 -19.75
CA ILE A 16 -23.59 34.31 -19.88
C ILE A 16 -22.90 33.80 -21.15
N LYS A 17 -23.14 34.42 -22.31
CA LYS A 17 -22.46 34.07 -23.56
C LYS A 17 -20.94 34.21 -23.45
N SER A 18 -20.46 35.18 -22.66
CA SER A 18 -19.04 35.38 -22.43
C SER A 18 -18.43 34.33 -21.47
N ASN A 19 -19.21 33.62 -20.66
CA ASN A 19 -18.71 32.69 -19.64
C ASN A 19 -18.07 31.39 -20.17
N THR A 20 -17.93 31.25 -21.49
CA THR A 20 -17.19 30.15 -22.13
C THR A 20 -15.68 30.13 -21.80
N VAL A 21 -15.11 31.26 -21.36
CA VAL A 21 -13.72 31.38 -20.90
C VAL A 21 -13.66 32.19 -19.61
N SER A 22 -13.01 31.64 -18.58
CA SER A 22 -12.78 32.37 -17.33
C SER A 22 -12.08 33.72 -17.55
N ALA A 23 -12.43 34.74 -16.76
CA ALA A 23 -11.85 36.09 -16.88
C ALA A 23 -10.30 36.06 -16.84
N ARG A 24 -9.73 35.18 -16.00
CA ARG A 24 -8.27 34.99 -15.91
C ARG A 24 -7.70 34.41 -17.21
N SER A 25 -8.28 33.34 -17.75
CA SER A 25 -7.83 32.75 -19.01
C SER A 25 -7.96 33.76 -20.16
N ARG A 26 -9.05 34.54 -20.18
CA ARG A 26 -9.28 35.60 -21.16
C ARG A 26 -8.18 36.66 -21.14
N ALA A 27 -7.82 37.15 -19.95
CA ALA A 27 -6.72 38.09 -19.79
C ALA A 27 -5.37 37.52 -20.25
N VAL A 28 -5.12 36.22 -20.00
CA VAL A 28 -3.91 35.52 -20.48
C VAL A 28 -3.90 35.41 -22.01
N TYR A 29 -5.03 35.03 -22.62
CA TYR A 29 -5.15 34.91 -24.07
C TYR A 29 -5.04 36.26 -24.76
N GLN A 30 -5.70 37.31 -24.26
CA GLN A 30 -5.61 38.67 -24.79
C GLN A 30 -4.20 39.23 -24.70
N ASN A 31 -3.49 38.99 -23.59
CA ASN A 31 -2.07 39.34 -23.49
C ASN A 31 -1.23 38.59 -24.52
N SER A 32 -1.51 37.30 -24.72
CA SER A 32 -0.84 36.47 -25.72
C SER A 32 -1.06 36.97 -27.15
N TYR A 33 -2.30 37.05 -27.62
CA TYR A 33 -2.55 37.48 -28.99
C TYR A 33 -2.23 38.96 -29.20
N GLY A 34 -2.32 39.81 -28.17
CA GLY A 34 -1.84 41.19 -28.25
C GLY A 34 -0.32 41.28 -28.47
N ARG A 35 0.47 40.34 -27.94
CA ARG A 35 1.90 40.21 -28.27
C ARG A 35 2.12 39.77 -29.71
N PHE A 36 1.30 38.85 -30.20
CA PHE A 36 1.37 38.38 -31.58
C PHE A 36 1.02 39.49 -32.57
N ILE A 37 -0.11 40.17 -32.37
CA ILE A 37 -0.54 41.29 -33.21
C ILE A 37 0.51 42.39 -33.22
N ALA A 38 1.05 42.80 -32.05
CA ALA A 38 2.11 43.80 -32.00
C ALA A 38 3.37 43.38 -32.79
N TRP A 39 3.70 42.09 -32.81
CA TRP A 39 4.80 41.56 -33.61
C TRP A 39 4.47 41.56 -35.11
N VAL A 40 3.24 41.21 -35.50
CA VAL A 40 2.75 41.28 -36.89
C VAL A 40 2.80 42.71 -37.40
N PHE A 41 2.39 43.69 -36.59
CA PHE A 41 2.48 45.12 -36.91
C PHE A 41 3.90 45.59 -37.23
N LEU A 42 4.91 45.03 -36.56
CA LEU A 42 6.32 45.40 -36.79
C LEU A 42 6.95 44.66 -37.96
N ASN A 43 6.56 43.40 -38.21
CA ASN A 43 7.32 42.50 -39.08
C ASN A 43 6.56 42.05 -40.33
N LYS A 44 5.23 42.20 -40.35
CA LYS A 44 4.31 41.66 -41.38
C LYS A 44 3.09 42.58 -41.57
N THR A 45 3.34 43.85 -41.85
CA THR A 45 2.31 44.91 -41.98
C THR A 45 1.19 44.60 -42.98
N HIS A 46 1.49 43.85 -44.05
CA HIS A 46 0.49 43.42 -45.04
C HIS A 46 -0.61 42.51 -44.48
N LEU A 47 -0.39 41.87 -43.33
CA LEU A 47 -1.38 41.02 -42.66
C LEU A 47 -2.31 41.81 -41.72
N VAL A 48 -2.06 43.11 -41.53
CA VAL A 48 -2.87 44.00 -40.71
C VAL A 48 -4.01 44.56 -41.55
N VAL A 49 -5.21 44.68 -40.97
CA VAL A 49 -6.34 45.35 -41.64
C VAL A 49 -6.07 46.87 -41.67
N PRO A 50 -6.10 47.54 -42.84
CA PRO A 50 -5.76 48.96 -42.96
C PRO A 50 -6.54 49.87 -42.01
N ALA A 51 -7.86 49.68 -41.90
CA ALA A 51 -8.72 50.45 -41.00
C ALA A 51 -8.34 50.29 -39.51
N PHE A 52 -7.83 49.12 -39.11
CA PHE A 52 -7.34 48.91 -37.76
C PHE A 52 -5.95 49.53 -37.56
N ALA A 53 -5.10 49.53 -38.58
CA ALA A 53 -3.79 50.18 -38.55
C ALA A 53 -3.90 51.70 -38.37
N GLU A 54 -4.85 52.34 -39.04
CA GLU A 54 -5.15 53.77 -38.88
C GLU A 54 -5.52 54.12 -37.43
N LYS A 55 -6.34 53.30 -36.78
CA LYS A 55 -6.73 53.48 -35.36
C LYS A 55 -5.54 53.35 -34.40
N LEU A 56 -4.56 52.50 -34.71
CA LEU A 56 -3.34 52.37 -33.89
C LEU A 56 -2.37 53.54 -34.09
N GLY A 57 -2.42 54.17 -35.27
CA GLY A 57 -1.56 55.28 -35.66
C GLY A 57 -0.11 54.88 -35.96
N SER A 58 0.77 55.87 -36.14
CA SER A 58 2.18 55.61 -36.44
C SER A 58 2.88 54.86 -35.30
N ILE A 59 3.55 53.76 -35.68
CA ILE A 59 4.33 52.90 -34.78
C ILE A 59 5.85 53.10 -34.92
N SER A 60 6.29 54.02 -35.78
CA SER A 60 7.71 54.30 -36.01
C SER A 60 8.41 54.74 -34.73
N GLY A 61 9.51 54.07 -34.39
CA GLY A 61 10.30 54.36 -33.18
C GLY A 61 9.70 53.86 -31.86
N LEU A 62 8.57 53.14 -31.89
CA LEU A 62 7.99 52.53 -30.69
C LEU A 62 8.58 51.15 -30.42
N SER A 63 8.88 50.88 -29.14
CA SER A 63 9.18 49.54 -28.66
C SER A 63 7.93 48.64 -28.70
N LEU A 64 8.14 47.32 -28.77
CA LEU A 64 7.06 46.32 -28.70
C LEU A 64 6.16 46.51 -27.47
N GLN A 65 6.71 46.99 -26.35
CA GLN A 65 5.94 47.27 -25.13
C GLN A 65 5.03 48.49 -25.28
N GLN A 66 5.51 49.55 -25.92
CA GLN A 66 4.72 50.75 -26.20
C GLN A 66 3.59 50.47 -27.20
N ILE A 67 3.88 49.69 -28.25
CA ILE A 67 2.86 49.24 -29.22
C ILE A 67 1.77 48.43 -28.53
N ARG A 68 2.15 47.46 -27.68
CA ARG A 68 1.18 46.66 -26.91
C ARG A 68 0.32 47.50 -25.98
N LYS A 69 0.88 48.56 -25.38
CA LYS A 69 0.12 49.49 -24.53
C LYS A 69 -0.95 50.24 -25.33
N ARG A 70 -0.63 50.68 -26.55
CA ARG A 70 -1.59 51.32 -27.47
C ARG A 70 -2.60 50.34 -28.05
N LEU A 71 -2.19 49.11 -28.32
CA LEU A 71 -3.04 48.06 -28.88
C LEU A 71 -4.11 47.57 -27.89
N LYS A 72 -3.75 47.45 -26.59
CA LYS A 72 -4.63 46.89 -25.56
C LYS A 72 -6.06 47.47 -25.53
N PRO A 73 -6.29 48.80 -25.56
CA PRO A 73 -7.65 49.36 -25.60
C PRO A 73 -8.39 49.12 -26.93
N LEU A 74 -7.68 48.85 -28.04
CA LEU A 74 -8.26 48.59 -29.35
C LEU A 74 -8.67 47.12 -29.55
N LEU A 75 -8.27 46.22 -28.65
CA LEU A 75 -8.67 44.81 -28.67
C LEU A 75 -10.02 44.62 -27.95
N ASP A 76 -11.06 45.25 -28.51
CA ASP A 76 -12.42 45.35 -27.96
C ASP A 76 -13.29 44.09 -28.22
N ARG A 77 -12.91 43.28 -29.22
CA ARG A 77 -13.64 42.10 -29.73
C ARG A 77 -14.86 42.47 -30.57
N ASP A 78 -14.85 43.67 -31.15
CA ASP A 78 -15.82 44.06 -32.16
C ASP A 78 -15.51 43.31 -33.47
N GLN A 79 -16.43 42.43 -33.89
CA GLN A 79 -16.28 41.62 -35.11
C GLN A 79 -16.24 42.48 -36.37
N SER A 80 -16.74 43.71 -36.33
CA SER A 80 -16.65 44.66 -37.45
C SER A 80 -15.27 45.33 -37.57
N ASN A 81 -14.40 45.15 -36.58
CA ASN A 81 -13.09 45.79 -36.49
C ASN A 81 -11.95 44.78 -36.23
N PRO A 82 -11.74 43.81 -37.14
CA PRO A 82 -10.69 42.80 -36.96
C PRO A 82 -9.28 43.41 -37.04
N PRO A 83 -8.35 43.00 -36.15
CA PRO A 83 -6.98 43.54 -36.14
C PRO A 83 -6.11 43.00 -37.26
N LEU A 84 -6.44 41.83 -37.82
CA LEU A 84 -5.64 41.09 -38.79
C LEU A 84 -6.51 40.55 -39.92
N GLN A 85 -5.92 40.37 -41.09
CA GLN A 85 -6.51 39.64 -42.21
C GLN A 85 -6.43 38.15 -41.92
N PHE A 86 -7.43 37.60 -41.23
CA PHE A 86 -7.42 36.23 -40.70
C PHE A 86 -7.15 35.16 -41.76
N ASP A 87 -7.72 35.31 -42.97
CA ASP A 87 -7.55 34.34 -44.06
C ASP A 87 -6.10 34.28 -44.62
N ALA A 88 -5.31 35.33 -44.40
CA ALA A 88 -3.92 35.42 -44.84
C ALA A 88 -2.91 34.95 -43.77
N ILE A 89 -3.36 34.60 -42.56
CA ILE A 89 -2.45 34.16 -41.49
C ILE A 89 -2.07 32.70 -41.70
N GLU A 90 -0.82 32.48 -42.12
CA GLU A 90 -0.24 31.16 -42.25
C GLU A 90 0.47 30.68 -40.96
N MET A 91 0.67 29.35 -40.86
CA MET A 91 1.35 28.76 -39.70
C MET A 91 2.82 29.17 -39.60
N ASN A 92 3.50 29.43 -40.72
CA ASN A 92 4.89 29.91 -40.74
C ASN A 92 5.05 31.27 -40.02
N VAL A 93 4.09 32.18 -40.15
CA VAL A 93 4.09 33.51 -39.51
C VAL A 93 3.93 33.35 -38.01
N PHE A 94 2.97 32.53 -37.58
CA PHE A 94 2.75 32.26 -36.17
C PHE A 94 3.92 31.50 -35.54
N GLY A 95 4.46 30.50 -36.25
CA GLY A 95 5.63 29.72 -35.83
C GLY A 95 6.87 30.59 -35.68
N ALA A 96 7.14 31.49 -36.63
CA ALA A 96 8.25 32.44 -36.56
C ALA A 96 8.13 33.34 -35.33
N TRP A 97 6.93 33.87 -35.06
CA TRP A 97 6.70 34.66 -33.85
C TRP A 97 6.99 33.86 -32.57
N LEU A 98 6.55 32.61 -32.48
CA LEU A 98 6.80 31.77 -31.30
C LEU A 98 8.30 31.59 -31.02
N LEU A 99 9.13 31.50 -32.07
CA LEU A 99 10.59 31.41 -31.96
C LEU A 99 11.25 32.70 -31.46
N THR A 100 10.57 33.85 -31.56
CA THR A 100 11.06 35.12 -31.00
C THR A 100 10.80 35.27 -29.49
N LEU A 101 10.05 34.34 -28.88
CA LEU A 101 9.64 34.47 -27.49
C LEU A 101 10.67 33.87 -26.53
N GLN A 102 11.25 34.72 -25.68
CA GLN A 102 12.17 34.35 -24.62
C GLN A 102 11.68 34.82 -23.24
N LYS A 103 12.21 34.20 -22.19
CA LYS A 103 12.07 34.69 -20.81
C LYS A 103 13.00 35.87 -20.55
N ALA A 104 12.82 36.54 -19.41
CA ALA A 104 13.67 37.66 -19.01
C ALA A 104 15.16 37.28 -18.82
N ASP A 105 15.43 36.00 -18.53
CA ASP A 105 16.77 35.43 -18.41
C ASP A 105 17.38 35.00 -19.77
N GLY A 106 16.71 35.31 -20.89
CA GLY A 106 17.12 34.91 -22.24
C GLY A 106 16.80 33.45 -22.60
N SER A 107 16.29 32.64 -21.67
CA SER A 107 15.97 31.24 -21.94
C SER A 107 14.67 31.06 -22.73
N ASN A 108 14.61 29.96 -23.50
CA ASN A 108 13.41 29.60 -24.24
C ASN A 108 12.20 29.31 -23.33
N LEU A 109 11.01 29.55 -23.86
CA LEU A 109 9.75 29.21 -23.18
C LEU A 109 9.56 27.69 -23.07
N SER A 110 8.85 27.26 -22.03
CA SER A 110 8.44 25.86 -21.90
C SER A 110 7.34 25.51 -22.91
N PHE A 111 7.22 24.22 -23.28
CA PHE A 111 6.16 23.75 -24.18
C PHE A 111 4.76 24.17 -23.70
N SER A 112 4.50 24.15 -22.38
CA SER A 112 3.23 24.59 -21.81
C SER A 112 2.98 26.09 -21.99
N ALA A 113 4.02 26.91 -21.90
CA ALA A 113 3.92 28.35 -22.15
C ALA A 113 3.63 28.62 -23.64
N ILE A 114 4.33 27.93 -24.55
CA ILE A 114 4.10 28.02 -25.99
C ILE A 114 2.68 27.55 -26.36
N ASN A 115 2.20 26.47 -25.74
CA ASN A 115 0.85 25.97 -25.96
C ASN A 115 -0.24 26.94 -25.43
N THR A 116 0.10 27.82 -24.48
CA THR A 116 -0.80 28.91 -24.06
C THR A 116 -0.96 29.94 -25.18
N HIS A 117 0.12 30.21 -25.92
CA HIS A 117 0.06 31.09 -27.09
C HIS A 117 -0.78 30.50 -28.22
N ARG A 118 -0.68 29.19 -28.44
CA ARG A 118 -1.58 28.45 -29.35
C ARG A 118 -3.05 28.68 -29.00
N ALA A 119 -3.41 28.46 -27.74
CA ALA A 119 -4.78 28.71 -27.26
C ALA A 119 -5.19 30.19 -27.40
N GLY A 120 -4.24 31.11 -27.18
CA GLY A 120 -4.43 32.53 -27.44
C GLY A 120 -4.79 32.84 -28.89
N LEU A 121 -4.16 32.17 -29.86
CA LEU A 121 -4.50 32.35 -31.28
C LEU A 121 -5.90 31.84 -31.61
N PHE A 122 -6.29 30.63 -31.15
CA PHE A 122 -7.68 30.15 -31.29
C PHE A 122 -8.68 31.12 -30.65
N ASN A 123 -8.33 31.70 -29.51
CA ASN A 123 -9.18 32.68 -28.86
C ASN A 123 -9.28 33.98 -29.67
N LEU A 124 -8.22 34.41 -30.36
CA LEU A 124 -8.26 35.57 -31.23
C LEU A 124 -9.26 35.38 -32.37
N TYR A 125 -9.19 34.24 -33.07
CA TYR A 125 -10.14 33.89 -34.13
C TYR A 125 -11.59 33.93 -33.60
N ARG A 126 -11.83 33.26 -32.46
CA ARG A 126 -13.16 33.25 -31.83
C ARG A 126 -13.64 34.63 -31.40
N ASP A 127 -12.78 35.43 -30.78
CA ASP A 127 -13.12 36.76 -30.27
C ASP A 127 -13.61 37.69 -31.40
N TYR A 128 -13.10 37.51 -32.63
CA TYR A 128 -13.48 38.30 -33.80
C TYR A 128 -14.40 37.57 -34.79
N GLY A 129 -14.97 36.42 -34.41
CA GLY A 129 -15.99 35.73 -35.22
C GLY A 129 -15.45 35.02 -36.46
N HIS A 130 -14.15 34.70 -36.50
CA HIS A 130 -13.52 33.97 -37.61
C HIS A 130 -13.25 32.50 -37.26
N GLU A 131 -13.31 31.62 -38.26
CA GLU A 131 -12.90 30.22 -38.15
C GLU A 131 -11.49 30.00 -38.73
N MET A 132 -10.73 29.11 -38.10
CA MET A 132 -9.39 28.76 -38.57
C MET A 132 -9.49 27.74 -39.70
N SER A 133 -8.75 27.93 -40.80
CA SER A 133 -8.82 26.99 -41.92
C SER A 133 -8.35 25.58 -41.52
N PRO A 134 -8.93 24.51 -42.09
CA PRO A 134 -8.51 23.13 -41.81
C PRO A 134 -7.03 22.87 -42.11
N VAL A 135 -6.49 23.57 -43.12
CA VAL A 135 -5.07 23.51 -43.49
C VAL A 135 -4.20 24.09 -42.38
N MET A 136 -4.50 25.31 -41.91
CA MET A 136 -3.78 25.95 -40.81
C MET A 136 -3.87 25.11 -39.53
N GLU A 137 -5.03 24.55 -39.22
CA GLU A 137 -5.19 23.65 -38.07
C GLU A 137 -4.29 22.41 -38.15
N LYS A 138 -4.22 21.77 -39.32
CA LYS A 138 -3.39 20.59 -39.58
C LYS A 138 -1.91 20.93 -39.44
N GLU A 139 -1.45 22.00 -40.07
CA GLU A 139 -0.07 22.49 -39.97
C GLU A 139 0.30 22.85 -38.54
N MET A 140 -0.58 23.51 -37.81
CA MET A 140 -0.37 23.83 -36.40
C MET A 140 -0.20 22.57 -35.54
N ARG A 141 -1.03 21.54 -35.76
CA ARG A 141 -0.88 20.26 -35.06
C ARG A 141 0.47 19.60 -35.38
N GLN A 142 0.91 19.65 -36.63
CA GLN A 142 2.21 19.11 -37.06
C GLN A 142 3.38 19.90 -36.46
N TYR A 143 3.35 21.23 -36.52
CA TYR A 143 4.38 22.11 -35.96
C TYR A 143 4.54 21.88 -34.45
N PHE A 144 3.45 21.87 -33.69
CA PHE A 144 3.52 21.63 -32.23
C PHE A 144 3.99 20.21 -31.89
N LYS A 145 3.72 19.23 -32.75
CA LYS A 145 4.28 17.87 -32.61
C LYS A 145 5.79 17.87 -32.87
N GLY A 146 6.25 18.59 -33.90
CA GLY A 146 7.67 18.79 -34.22
C GLY A 146 8.42 19.49 -33.08
N LEU A 147 7.91 20.64 -32.65
CA LEU A 147 8.47 21.42 -31.54
C LEU A 147 8.59 20.59 -30.25
N LYS A 148 7.57 19.78 -29.92
CA LYS A 148 7.64 18.89 -28.74
C LYS A 148 8.76 17.86 -28.85
N ARG A 149 9.01 17.33 -30.06
CA ARG A 149 10.09 16.37 -30.32
C ARG A 149 11.45 17.04 -30.23
N GLU A 150 11.61 18.21 -30.83
CA GLU A 150 12.83 19.01 -30.77
C GLU A 150 13.22 19.32 -29.32
N MET A 151 12.27 19.80 -28.51
CA MET A 151 12.51 20.07 -27.08
C MET A 151 12.90 18.79 -26.31
N ALA A 152 12.32 17.64 -26.66
CA ALA A 152 12.69 16.36 -26.06
C ALA A 152 14.09 15.90 -26.49
N SER A 153 14.47 16.10 -27.75
CA SER A 153 15.82 15.83 -28.25
C SER A 153 16.87 16.74 -27.61
N ALA A 154 16.59 18.04 -27.47
CA ALA A 154 17.45 18.98 -26.75
C ALA A 154 17.65 18.56 -25.29
N ALA A 155 16.58 18.12 -24.62
CA ALA A 155 16.68 17.57 -23.27
C ALA A 155 17.52 16.28 -23.21
N ALA A 156 17.39 15.39 -24.20
CA ALA A 156 18.19 14.18 -24.29
C ALA A 156 19.68 14.47 -24.53
N ARG A 157 20.00 15.56 -25.25
CA ARG A 157 21.38 16.04 -25.46
C ARG A 157 21.94 16.85 -24.29
N GLY A 158 21.15 17.11 -23.24
CA GLY A 158 21.56 17.93 -22.10
C GLY A 158 21.51 19.44 -22.33
N GLU A 159 21.00 19.88 -23.49
CA GLU A 159 20.85 21.29 -23.86
C GLU A 159 19.65 21.96 -23.16
N ALA A 160 18.74 21.14 -22.60
CA ALA A 160 17.58 21.60 -21.85
C ALA A 160 17.34 20.73 -20.61
N ARG A 161 16.60 21.27 -19.63
CA ARG A 161 16.20 20.50 -18.45
C ARG A 161 15.30 19.32 -18.85
N VAL A 162 15.66 18.13 -18.38
CA VAL A 162 14.91 16.88 -18.58
C VAL A 162 13.53 16.93 -17.89
N LYS A 163 13.49 17.46 -16.67
CA LYS A 163 12.25 17.60 -15.90
C LYS A 163 11.51 18.89 -16.29
N THR A 164 10.19 18.80 -16.41
CA THR A 164 9.32 19.94 -16.70
C THR A 164 8.33 20.21 -15.57
N GLY A 165 8.19 21.49 -15.19
CA GLY A 165 7.31 21.93 -14.12
C GLY A 165 7.93 21.79 -12.73
N LYS A 166 7.08 21.87 -11.70
CA LYS A 166 7.47 21.72 -10.29
C LYS A 166 7.53 20.25 -9.89
N ASP A 167 8.49 19.87 -9.07
CA ASP A 167 8.67 18.50 -8.58
C ASP A 167 7.66 18.15 -7.49
N PRO A 168 7.29 16.86 -7.35
CA PRO A 168 6.48 16.41 -6.22
C PRO A 168 7.22 16.67 -4.91
N LEU A 169 6.52 17.24 -3.92
CA LEU A 169 7.06 17.40 -2.58
C LEU A 169 7.08 16.03 -1.89
N SER A 170 8.24 15.53 -1.47
CA SER A 170 8.31 14.28 -0.71
C SER A 170 7.68 14.44 0.66
N PHE A 171 7.13 13.37 1.23
CA PHE A 171 6.45 13.43 2.53
C PHE A 171 7.39 13.91 3.65
N GLU A 172 8.64 13.46 3.66
CA GLU A 172 9.64 13.91 4.64
C GLU A 172 9.98 15.39 4.51
N LEU A 173 10.09 15.90 3.27
CA LEU A 173 10.34 17.33 3.07
C LEU A 173 9.10 18.16 3.40
N TYR A 174 7.90 17.66 3.07
CA TYR A 174 6.63 18.26 3.47
C TYR A 174 6.53 18.40 4.99
N ARG A 175 6.82 17.34 5.74
CA ARG A 175 6.86 17.37 7.22
C ARG A 175 7.84 18.41 7.74
N TYR A 176 9.08 18.36 7.26
CA TYR A 176 10.12 19.30 7.65
C TYR A 176 9.73 20.77 7.40
N LEU A 177 9.16 21.08 6.23
CA LEU A 177 8.70 22.44 5.92
C LEU A 177 7.52 22.87 6.80
N CYS A 178 6.58 21.98 7.11
CA CYS A 178 5.44 22.30 8.00
C CYS A 178 5.89 22.56 9.44
N GLU A 179 6.89 21.83 9.91
CA GLU A 179 7.51 22.03 11.23
C GLU A 179 8.22 23.38 11.31
N ARG A 180 9.03 23.74 10.31
CA ARG A 180 9.69 25.06 10.25
C ARG A 180 8.69 26.22 10.14
N LEU A 181 7.62 26.05 9.36
CA LEU A 181 6.54 27.05 9.28
C LEU A 181 5.78 27.19 10.61
N LEU A 182 5.62 26.11 11.38
CA LEU A 182 4.96 26.15 12.69
C LEU A 182 5.77 26.98 13.69
N GLN A 183 7.09 26.88 13.65
CA GLN A 183 8.00 27.58 14.57
C GLN A 183 8.12 29.08 14.29
N CYS A 184 7.65 29.55 13.12
CA CYS A 184 7.70 30.96 12.77
C CYS A 184 6.60 31.76 13.48
N SER A 185 6.97 32.82 14.21
CA SER A 185 6.04 33.72 14.92
C SER A 185 5.21 34.67 14.02
N SER A 186 5.27 34.52 12.70
CA SER A 186 4.57 35.41 11.76
C SER A 186 3.19 34.87 11.37
N LYS A 187 2.15 35.72 11.46
CA LYS A 187 0.79 35.38 10.98
C LYS A 187 0.76 34.94 9.51
N ASP A 188 1.65 35.47 8.68
CA ASP A 188 1.81 35.07 7.28
C ASP A 188 2.39 33.66 7.13
N MET A 189 3.30 33.27 8.02
CA MET A 189 3.86 31.91 8.04
C MET A 189 2.86 30.90 8.59
N MET A 190 2.05 31.28 9.57
CA MET A 190 0.90 30.48 10.01
C MET A 190 -0.10 30.23 8.88
N PHE A 191 -0.47 31.29 8.14
CA PHE A 191 -1.26 31.15 6.91
C PHE A 191 -0.61 30.17 5.92
N ALA A 192 0.70 30.32 5.67
CA ALA A 192 1.41 29.45 4.74
C ALA A 192 1.44 27.99 5.20
N ARG A 193 1.57 27.75 6.52
CA ARG A 193 1.46 26.42 7.15
C ARG A 193 0.08 25.82 6.92
N THR A 194 -0.97 26.55 7.26
CA THR A 194 -2.34 26.05 7.13
C THR A 194 -2.65 25.78 5.66
N TYR A 195 -2.25 26.67 4.75
CA TYR A 195 -2.42 26.45 3.32
C TYR A 195 -1.63 25.24 2.80
N ILE A 196 -0.35 25.04 3.15
CA ILE A 196 0.43 23.91 2.63
C ILE A 196 -0.19 22.58 3.08
N ILE A 197 -0.64 22.50 4.34
CA ILE A 197 -1.29 21.31 4.91
C ILE A 197 -2.66 21.06 4.26
N ILE A 198 -3.48 22.09 4.12
CA ILE A 198 -4.81 21.96 3.48
C ILE A 198 -4.68 21.64 1.99
N ALA A 199 -3.74 22.25 1.27
CA ALA A 199 -3.50 21.95 -0.14
C ALA A 199 -2.99 20.51 -0.34
N TRP A 200 -2.15 20.01 0.58
CA TRP A 200 -1.69 18.62 0.62
C TRP A 200 -2.87 17.66 0.84
N ASN A 201 -3.63 17.87 1.92
CA ASN A 201 -4.74 16.99 2.30
C ASN A 201 -5.87 17.00 1.26
N LEU A 202 -6.20 18.16 0.70
CA LEU A 202 -7.23 18.24 -0.35
C LEU A 202 -6.75 17.72 -1.70
N MET A 203 -5.45 17.57 -1.94
CA MET A 203 -4.89 17.20 -3.24
C MET A 203 -5.42 18.08 -4.39
N CYS A 204 -5.57 19.38 -4.13
CA CYS A 204 -6.26 20.30 -5.02
C CYS A 204 -5.32 21.33 -5.67
N ARG A 205 -5.84 22.14 -6.59
CA ARG A 205 -5.08 23.30 -7.09
C ARG A 205 -5.18 24.45 -6.10
N SER A 206 -4.17 25.31 -6.11
CA SER A 206 -4.16 26.55 -5.34
C SER A 206 -5.44 27.38 -5.50
N ALA A 207 -5.93 27.52 -6.74
CA ALA A 207 -7.18 28.23 -7.01
C ALA A 207 -8.38 27.66 -6.24
N ASN A 208 -8.50 26.32 -6.17
CA ASN A 208 -9.57 25.66 -5.43
C ASN A 208 -9.42 25.87 -3.92
N ALA A 209 -8.20 25.69 -3.38
CA ALA A 209 -7.92 25.91 -1.96
C ALA A 209 -8.21 27.36 -1.51
N PHE A 210 -7.82 28.34 -2.31
CA PHE A 210 -8.04 29.76 -2.00
C PHE A 210 -9.49 30.21 -2.20
N SER A 211 -10.31 29.43 -2.91
CA SER A 211 -11.74 29.70 -3.09
C SER A 211 -12.63 28.97 -2.08
N ILE A 212 -12.05 28.26 -1.11
CA ILE A 212 -12.83 27.60 -0.05
C ILE A 212 -13.50 28.69 0.78
N ARG A 213 -14.83 28.59 0.91
CA ARG A 213 -15.66 29.41 1.77
C ARG A 213 -16.07 28.60 2.99
N TYR A 214 -16.46 29.27 4.07
CA TYR A 214 -16.92 28.61 5.30
C TYR A 214 -18.12 27.70 5.05
N ILE A 215 -19.01 28.06 4.12
CA ILE A 215 -20.16 27.21 3.72
C ILE A 215 -19.76 25.92 2.98
N HIS A 216 -18.50 25.80 2.53
CA HIS A 216 -17.99 24.58 1.89
C HIS A 216 -17.42 23.58 2.89
N ILE A 217 -17.40 23.92 4.19
CA ILE A 217 -16.74 23.16 5.23
C ILE A 217 -17.81 22.66 6.21
N GLU A 218 -17.77 21.37 6.52
CA GLU A 218 -18.56 20.78 7.59
C GLU A 218 -17.79 19.65 8.27
N TRP A 219 -18.32 19.14 9.37
CA TRP A 219 -17.79 17.95 10.03
C TRP A 219 -18.74 16.77 9.83
N SER A 220 -18.22 15.60 9.45
CA SER A 220 -19.00 14.38 9.26
C SER A 220 -18.25 13.17 9.80
N GLY A 221 -18.89 12.41 10.70
CA GLY A 221 -18.26 11.31 11.41
C GLY A 221 -17.01 11.76 12.15
N ASP A 222 -15.87 11.19 11.78
CA ASP A 222 -14.54 11.43 12.35
C ASP A 222 -13.66 12.34 11.48
N ALA A 223 -14.22 13.01 10.47
CA ALA A 223 -13.47 13.80 9.50
C ALA A 223 -14.07 15.19 9.24
N LEU A 224 -13.18 16.14 8.92
CA LEU A 224 -13.52 17.42 8.34
C LEU A 224 -13.77 17.24 6.83
N CYS A 225 -14.93 17.66 6.33
CA CYS A 225 -15.30 17.54 4.93
C CYS A 225 -15.24 18.89 4.22
N VAL A 226 -14.62 18.90 3.03
CA VAL A 226 -14.57 20.09 2.16
C VAL A 226 -15.18 19.79 0.81
N TYR A 227 -16.14 20.62 0.42
CA TYR A 227 -16.85 20.53 -0.86
C TYR A 227 -16.30 21.52 -1.88
N PHE A 228 -16.16 21.07 -3.13
CA PHE A 228 -15.84 21.95 -4.24
C PHE A 228 -17.04 22.14 -5.16
N ALA A 229 -17.38 23.40 -5.43
CA ALA A 229 -18.47 23.74 -6.35
C ALA A 229 -18.18 23.34 -7.81
N HIS A 230 -16.91 23.36 -8.23
CA HIS A 230 -16.48 22.92 -9.55
C HIS A 230 -15.01 22.45 -9.51
N GLN A 231 -14.62 21.63 -10.48
CA GLN A 231 -13.25 21.13 -10.62
C GLN A 231 -12.76 21.28 -12.06
N LYS A 232 -11.46 21.12 -12.34
CA LYS A 232 -10.99 21.31 -13.73
C LYS A 232 -11.54 20.29 -14.72
N ASN A 233 -11.79 19.08 -14.27
CA ASN A 233 -12.43 18.02 -15.05
C ASN A 233 -13.97 18.07 -14.95
N ASP A 234 -14.52 19.06 -14.27
CA ASP A 234 -15.95 19.30 -14.10
C ASP A 234 -16.20 20.82 -13.94
N GLN A 235 -15.93 21.56 -15.03
CA GLN A 235 -16.12 23.01 -15.06
C GLN A 235 -17.60 23.40 -15.14
N GLU A 236 -18.44 22.47 -15.61
CA GLU A 236 -19.89 22.61 -15.70
C GLU A 236 -20.57 22.30 -14.36
N GLY A 237 -19.88 21.64 -13.42
CA GLY A 237 -20.42 21.29 -12.11
C GLY A 237 -21.49 20.19 -12.17
N ASN A 238 -21.42 19.35 -13.20
CA ASN A 238 -22.42 18.31 -13.48
C ASN A 238 -22.19 17.05 -12.63
N ARG A 239 -21.04 16.91 -11.95
CA ARG A 239 -20.77 15.76 -11.09
C ARG A 239 -21.38 15.98 -9.69
N PRO A 240 -21.72 14.87 -8.99
CA PRO A 240 -22.03 14.92 -7.57
C PRO A 240 -20.96 15.71 -6.81
N ARG A 241 -21.38 16.57 -5.88
CA ARG A 241 -20.49 17.37 -5.05
C ARG A 241 -19.96 16.51 -3.91
N ASP A 242 -19.07 15.59 -4.24
CA ASP A 242 -18.52 14.65 -3.28
C ASP A 242 -17.54 15.35 -2.30
N PRO A 243 -17.57 15.02 -1.00
CA PRO A 243 -16.67 15.60 -0.02
C PRO A 243 -15.25 15.06 -0.17
N ARG A 244 -14.29 15.90 0.23
CA ARG A 244 -12.90 15.50 0.49
C ARG A 244 -12.70 15.40 2.00
N HIS A 245 -12.53 14.19 2.50
CA HIS A 245 -12.38 13.92 3.92
C HIS A 245 -10.96 14.24 4.39
N ILE A 246 -10.81 15.12 5.37
CA ILE A 246 -9.56 15.51 6.02
C ILE A 246 -9.60 15.00 7.46
N TYR A 247 -8.54 14.30 7.89
CA TYR A 247 -8.47 13.71 9.22
C TYR A 247 -7.49 14.48 10.10
N ALA A 248 -7.79 14.55 11.40
CA ALA A 248 -6.80 14.99 12.38
C ALA A 248 -5.66 13.96 12.47
N ASN A 249 -4.47 14.42 12.84
CA ASN A 249 -3.33 13.55 13.14
C ASN A 249 -2.78 13.86 14.53
N PRO A 250 -3.33 13.25 15.60
CA PRO A 250 -2.89 13.51 16.96
C PRO A 250 -1.43 13.07 17.22
N LEU A 251 -0.89 12.15 16.42
CA LEU A 251 0.46 11.62 16.55
C LEU A 251 1.54 12.59 16.05
N LYS A 252 1.19 13.45 15.08
CA LYS A 252 2.12 14.35 14.39
C LYS A 252 1.53 15.77 14.34
N PRO A 253 1.61 16.54 15.44
CA PRO A 253 0.98 17.85 15.55
C PRO A 253 1.45 18.83 14.45
N GLU A 254 2.72 18.72 14.02
CA GLU A 254 3.30 19.53 12.96
C GLU A 254 2.60 19.36 11.61
N LEU A 255 1.97 18.20 11.37
CA LEU A 255 1.20 17.86 10.16
C LEU A 255 -0.32 17.89 10.33
N CYS A 256 -0.82 17.96 11.58
CA CYS A 256 -2.23 17.82 11.89
C CYS A 256 -3.08 18.91 11.20
N PRO A 257 -3.97 18.56 10.25
CA PRO A 257 -4.76 19.54 9.50
C PRO A 257 -5.75 20.31 10.36
N VAL A 258 -6.37 19.62 11.32
CA VAL A 258 -7.33 20.24 12.25
C VAL A 258 -6.61 21.21 13.18
N LEU A 259 -5.44 20.83 13.72
CA LEU A 259 -4.61 21.76 14.49
C LEU A 259 -4.15 22.96 13.65
N ALA A 260 -3.80 22.74 12.38
CA ALA A 260 -3.39 23.82 11.48
C ALA A 260 -4.52 24.84 11.23
N ILE A 261 -5.77 24.38 11.07
CA ILE A 261 -6.93 25.27 11.00
C ILE A 261 -7.13 25.95 12.35
N ALA A 262 -7.10 25.21 13.46
CA ALA A 262 -7.37 25.73 14.79
C ALA A 262 -6.40 26.85 15.20
N THR A 263 -5.09 26.64 15.01
CA THR A 263 -4.06 27.67 15.27
C THR A 263 -4.25 28.90 14.38
N PHE A 264 -4.65 28.71 13.13
CA PHE A 264 -4.91 29.81 12.20
C PHE A 264 -6.16 30.62 12.59
N TRP A 265 -7.26 29.95 12.92
CA TRP A 265 -8.49 30.59 13.37
C TRP A 265 -8.34 31.29 14.71
N ALA A 266 -7.61 30.71 15.66
CA ALA A 266 -7.35 31.35 16.96
C ALA A 266 -6.58 32.67 16.84
N THR A 267 -5.89 32.91 15.72
CA THR A 267 -5.06 34.11 15.48
C THR A 267 -5.57 35.01 14.34
N SER A 268 -6.75 34.68 13.79
CA SER A 268 -7.39 35.38 12.66
C SER A 268 -8.77 35.90 13.04
N SER A 269 -9.34 36.78 12.20
CA SER A 269 -10.71 37.29 12.36
C SER A 269 -11.64 36.65 11.33
N PHE A 270 -12.89 36.44 11.72
CA PHE A 270 -13.97 35.95 10.85
C PHE A 270 -14.75 37.10 10.16
N ILE A 271 -14.44 38.37 10.47
CA ILE A 271 -15.17 39.54 9.95
C ILE A 271 -14.77 39.85 8.51
N GLY A 272 -15.77 40.13 7.67
CA GLY A 272 -15.59 40.80 6.37
C GLY A 272 -15.14 39.90 5.22
N ASP A 273 -14.86 38.61 5.47
CA ASP A 273 -14.49 37.64 4.44
C ASP A 273 -14.93 36.23 4.85
N ASP A 274 -15.80 35.62 4.05
CA ASP A 274 -16.36 34.28 4.27
C ASP A 274 -15.45 33.16 3.72
N ARG A 275 -14.24 33.49 3.27
CA ARG A 275 -13.24 32.53 2.77
C ARG A 275 -12.38 31.99 3.91
N LEU A 276 -12.01 30.70 3.79
CA LEU A 276 -11.05 30.06 4.70
C LEU A 276 -9.73 30.84 4.80
N PHE A 277 -9.31 31.48 3.70
CA PHE A 277 -8.12 32.32 3.65
C PHE A 277 -8.48 33.75 3.21
N PRO A 278 -8.65 34.69 4.16
CA PRO A 278 -9.14 36.03 3.86
C PRO A 278 -8.12 36.89 3.09
N GLY A 279 -8.62 37.73 2.18
CA GLY A 279 -7.85 38.70 1.40
C GLY A 279 -7.83 38.49 -0.13
N SER A 280 -7.28 39.45 -0.87
CA SER A 280 -7.48 39.55 -2.33
C SER A 280 -6.53 38.71 -3.20
N ASN A 281 -5.30 38.41 -2.75
CA ASN A 281 -4.30 37.70 -3.55
C ASN A 281 -3.51 36.64 -2.75
N GLN A 282 -4.21 35.57 -2.36
CA GLN A 282 -3.62 34.49 -1.56
C GLN A 282 -2.50 33.72 -2.29
N TYR A 283 -2.56 33.64 -3.62
CA TYR A 283 -1.51 32.98 -4.41
C TYR A 283 -0.17 33.67 -4.25
N GLU A 284 -0.14 35.00 -4.40
CA GLU A 284 1.09 35.77 -4.26
C GLU A 284 1.55 35.83 -2.79
N ARG A 285 0.61 35.93 -1.84
CA ARG A 285 0.90 35.85 -0.40
C ARG A 285 1.63 34.54 -0.06
N PHE A 286 1.09 33.40 -0.49
CA PHE A 286 1.72 32.10 -0.24
C PHE A 286 3.07 31.98 -0.98
N ARG A 287 3.15 32.44 -2.23
CA ARG A 287 4.41 32.41 -3.00
C ARG A 287 5.53 33.13 -2.26
N LYS A 288 5.26 34.34 -1.73
CA LYS A 288 6.24 35.11 -0.96
C LYS A 288 6.64 34.42 0.34
N CYS A 289 5.68 33.82 1.06
CA CYS A 289 5.98 33.06 2.28
C CYS A 289 6.83 31.82 1.98
N LEU A 290 6.47 31.05 0.97
CA LEU A 290 7.25 29.89 0.54
C LEU A 290 8.65 30.29 0.09
N GLN A 291 8.80 31.38 -0.67
CA GLN A 291 10.12 31.85 -1.08
C GLN A 291 11.00 32.20 0.13
N ARG A 292 10.46 32.99 1.07
CA ARG A 292 11.17 33.33 2.33
C ARG A 292 11.58 32.09 3.10
N LEU A 293 10.69 31.09 3.22
CA LEU A 293 11.00 29.83 3.89
C LEU A 293 12.11 29.06 3.16
N LEU A 294 12.06 28.93 1.84
CA LEU A 294 13.06 28.19 1.07
C LEU A 294 14.43 28.89 1.02
N GLU A 295 14.49 30.17 1.38
CA GLU A 295 15.70 30.99 1.46
C GLU A 295 16.27 31.07 2.88
N SER A 296 15.57 30.57 3.91
CA SER A 296 16.13 30.48 5.26
C SER A 296 17.31 29.52 5.30
N GLU A 297 18.29 29.80 6.15
CA GLU A 297 19.59 29.11 6.13
C GLU A 297 19.46 27.60 6.35
N ASP A 298 18.67 27.21 7.34
CA ASP A 298 18.37 25.84 7.73
C ASP A 298 17.65 25.06 6.62
N VAL A 299 16.61 25.65 6.04
CA VAL A 299 15.84 25.02 4.94
C VAL A 299 16.68 24.94 3.68
N ALA A 300 17.40 26.00 3.32
CA ALA A 300 18.27 26.00 2.15
C ALA A 300 19.39 24.97 2.28
N HIS A 301 19.93 24.76 3.48
CA HIS A 301 20.90 23.71 3.76
C HIS A 301 20.28 22.32 3.54
N GLU A 302 19.11 22.05 4.11
CA GLU A 302 18.44 20.75 3.97
C GLU A 302 18.04 20.47 2.51
N LEU A 303 17.62 21.48 1.76
CA LEU A 303 17.36 21.36 0.32
C LEU A 303 18.61 20.96 -0.47
N ARG A 304 19.75 21.62 -0.19
CA ARG A 304 21.05 21.27 -0.82
C ARG A 304 21.45 19.83 -0.48
N ARG A 305 21.33 19.43 0.79
CA ARG A 305 21.62 18.07 1.26
C ARG A 305 20.77 17.01 0.55
N ARG A 306 19.51 17.34 0.22
CA ARG A 306 18.59 16.45 -0.50
C ARG A 306 18.67 16.55 -2.02
N GLY A 307 19.54 17.42 -2.56
CA GLY A 307 19.66 17.65 -4.00
C GLY A 307 18.41 18.27 -4.64
N VAL A 308 17.62 19.03 -3.87
CA VAL A 308 16.39 19.68 -4.35
C VAL A 308 16.65 21.17 -4.56
N HIS A 309 16.38 21.68 -5.76
CA HIS A 309 16.54 23.12 -6.01
C HIS A 309 15.27 23.88 -5.61
N LYS A 310 15.39 25.06 -4.96
CA LYS A 310 14.23 25.84 -4.50
C LYS A 310 13.22 26.15 -5.62
N ASP A 311 13.71 26.40 -6.83
CA ASP A 311 12.87 26.69 -8.01
C ASP A 311 12.10 25.47 -8.54
N GLU A 312 12.38 24.26 -8.05
CA GLU A 312 11.61 23.05 -8.38
C GLU A 312 10.37 22.94 -7.51
N LEU A 313 10.29 23.69 -6.40
CA LEU A 313 9.16 23.69 -5.48
C LEU A 313 8.18 24.84 -5.77
N GLY A 314 6.89 24.60 -5.49
CA GLY A 314 5.84 25.59 -5.64
C GLY A 314 4.46 25.03 -5.31
N THR A 315 3.40 25.80 -5.58
CA THR A 315 2.01 25.42 -5.23
C THR A 315 1.54 24.07 -5.81
N HIS A 316 2.11 23.64 -6.94
CA HIS A 316 1.80 22.34 -7.53
C HIS A 316 2.50 21.16 -6.85
N SER A 317 3.58 21.41 -6.11
CA SER A 317 4.39 20.38 -5.46
C SER A 317 3.59 19.63 -4.38
N MET A 318 2.71 20.31 -3.64
CA MET A 318 1.85 19.68 -2.63
C MET A 318 0.91 18.65 -3.25
N ARG A 319 0.14 19.03 -4.28
CA ARG A 319 -0.79 18.11 -4.94
C ARG A 319 -0.07 16.92 -5.60
N LYS A 320 1.06 17.18 -6.26
CA LYS A 320 1.86 16.10 -6.87
C LYS A 320 2.44 15.18 -5.79
N GLY A 321 2.99 15.75 -4.72
CA GLY A 321 3.56 15.04 -3.58
C GLY A 321 2.54 14.16 -2.87
N ALA A 322 1.39 14.73 -2.51
CA ALA A 322 0.30 14.02 -1.86
C ALA A 322 -0.23 12.85 -2.71
N ALA A 323 -0.43 13.07 -4.02
CA ALA A 323 -0.85 12.00 -4.93
C ALA A 323 0.17 10.86 -5.01
N THR A 324 1.45 11.19 -5.14
CA THR A 324 2.54 10.20 -5.16
C THR A 324 2.65 9.45 -3.84
N TYR A 325 2.55 10.16 -2.71
CA TYR A 325 2.61 9.58 -1.37
C TYR A 325 1.43 8.62 -1.14
N CYS A 326 0.21 9.00 -1.52
CA CYS A 326 -0.93 8.09 -1.44
C CYS A 326 -0.78 6.87 -2.34
N ALA A 327 -0.40 7.06 -3.61
CA ALA A 327 -0.36 5.96 -4.57
C ALA A 327 0.84 5.02 -4.40
N SER A 328 1.89 5.44 -3.69
CA SER A 328 3.18 4.73 -3.70
C SER A 328 3.99 4.85 -2.39
N GLY A 329 3.46 5.49 -1.36
CA GLY A 329 4.10 5.59 -0.04
C GLY A 329 3.96 4.33 0.83
N SER A 330 3.06 3.42 0.47
CA SER A 330 2.85 2.13 1.13
C SER A 330 2.33 1.09 0.13
N THR A 331 2.59 -0.19 0.40
CA THR A 331 1.96 -1.31 -0.33
C THR A 331 0.49 -1.51 0.04
N ALA A 332 0.04 -0.92 1.15
CA ALA A 332 -1.36 -0.82 1.56
C ALA A 332 -1.99 0.52 1.15
N CYS A 333 -1.62 1.04 -0.01
CA CYS A 333 -2.11 2.33 -0.50
C CYS A 333 -3.61 2.30 -0.89
N PRO A 334 -4.28 3.46 -0.85
CA PRO A 334 -5.60 3.61 -1.45
C PRO A 334 -5.60 3.28 -2.95
N SER A 335 -6.77 2.92 -3.48
CA SER A 335 -6.91 2.61 -4.91
C SER A 335 -6.47 3.80 -5.78
N SER A 336 -5.83 3.52 -6.91
CA SER A 336 -5.46 4.56 -7.86
C SER A 336 -6.69 5.37 -8.30
N THR A 337 -7.85 4.73 -8.49
CA THR A 337 -9.11 5.39 -8.80
C THR A 337 -9.46 6.47 -7.77
N SER A 338 -9.45 6.15 -6.48
CA SER A 338 -9.74 7.10 -5.40
C SER A 338 -8.75 8.28 -5.40
N VAL A 339 -7.46 8.00 -5.59
CA VAL A 339 -6.40 9.02 -5.68
C VAL A 339 -6.65 9.97 -6.87
N HIS A 340 -6.98 9.45 -8.05
CA HIS A 340 -7.23 10.25 -9.25
C HIS A 340 -8.50 11.09 -9.13
N LEU A 341 -9.58 10.51 -8.59
CA LEU A 341 -10.84 11.21 -8.37
C LEU A 341 -10.66 12.36 -7.37
N ARG A 342 -10.00 12.11 -6.23
CA ARG A 342 -9.67 13.16 -5.25
C ARG A 342 -8.76 14.24 -5.86
N ALA A 343 -7.76 13.86 -6.65
CA ALA A 343 -6.87 14.82 -7.33
C ALA A 343 -7.55 15.68 -8.42
N GLY A 344 -8.80 15.35 -8.78
CA GLY A 344 -9.53 15.98 -9.89
C GLY A 344 -8.88 15.70 -11.23
N TRP A 345 -8.40 14.46 -11.43
CA TRP A 345 -7.76 13.99 -12.65
C TRP A 345 -8.72 13.12 -13.47
N SER A 346 -8.50 13.10 -14.78
CA SER A 346 -9.22 12.20 -15.69
C SER A 346 -8.63 10.80 -15.54
N LEU A 347 -9.48 9.79 -15.36
CA LEU A 347 -9.08 8.38 -15.39
C LEU A 347 -8.78 7.91 -16.83
N GLY A 348 -9.45 8.53 -17.82
CA GLY A 348 -9.24 8.29 -19.24
C GLY A 348 -10.13 7.20 -19.82
N GLY A 349 -10.58 7.40 -21.06
CA GLY A 349 -11.35 6.43 -21.85
C GLY A 349 -12.56 5.86 -21.08
N VAL A 350 -12.65 4.52 -21.11
CA VAL A 350 -13.72 3.74 -20.47
C VAL A 350 -13.78 3.97 -18.96
N GLN A 351 -12.65 4.15 -18.27
CA GLN A 351 -12.61 4.26 -16.80
C GLN A 351 -13.42 5.46 -16.27
N ASN A 352 -13.42 6.60 -16.98
CA ASN A 352 -14.22 7.77 -16.60
C ASN A 352 -15.73 7.51 -16.58
N THR A 353 -16.19 6.52 -17.34
CA THR A 353 -17.61 6.20 -17.47
C THR A 353 -18.09 5.32 -16.31
N TYR A 354 -17.25 4.35 -15.91
CA TYR A 354 -17.65 3.28 -15.00
C TYR A 354 -17.10 3.42 -13.58
N LEU A 355 -15.98 4.11 -13.38
CA LEU A 355 -15.38 4.26 -12.06
C LEU A 355 -15.80 5.61 -11.46
N ARG A 356 -16.57 5.55 -10.37
CA ARG A 356 -17.16 6.70 -9.69
C ARG A 356 -16.55 6.89 -8.30
N TYR A 357 -16.85 8.04 -7.72
CA TYR A 357 -16.50 8.33 -6.34
C TYR A 357 -17.20 7.34 -5.42
N GLU A 358 -16.48 6.91 -4.39
CA GLU A 358 -17.02 6.17 -3.25
C GLU A 358 -16.35 6.69 -1.98
N SER A 359 -17.16 6.92 -0.94
CA SER A 359 -16.73 7.59 0.29
C SER A 359 -15.58 6.86 0.98
N ALA A 360 -15.69 5.53 1.12
CA ALA A 360 -14.66 4.70 1.75
C ALA A 360 -13.28 4.85 1.07
N GLY A 361 -13.26 5.00 -0.25
CA GLY A 361 -12.03 5.22 -1.01
C GLY A 361 -11.40 6.58 -0.72
N ASP A 362 -12.21 7.65 -0.69
CA ASP A 362 -11.74 8.99 -0.35
C ASP A 362 -11.32 9.13 1.12
N MET A 363 -12.06 8.49 2.04
CA MET A 363 -11.74 8.40 3.46
C MET A 363 -10.38 7.75 3.69
N HIS A 364 -10.10 6.63 3.01
CA HIS A 364 -8.78 5.97 3.05
C HIS A 364 -7.68 6.90 2.51
N VAL A 365 -7.92 7.57 1.38
CA VAL A 365 -6.97 8.59 0.85
C VAL A 365 -6.74 9.70 1.88
N GLY A 366 -7.81 10.22 2.48
CA GLY A 366 -7.80 11.27 3.50
C GLY A 366 -6.88 10.92 4.67
N ARG A 367 -7.07 9.74 5.28
CA ARG A 367 -6.23 9.27 6.39
C ARG A 367 -4.76 9.18 5.99
N THR A 368 -4.48 8.66 4.79
CA THR A 368 -3.11 8.56 4.28
C THR A 368 -2.48 9.95 4.11
N VAL A 369 -3.14 10.90 3.42
CA VAL A 369 -2.56 12.25 3.23
C VAL A 369 -2.43 13.05 4.53
N SER A 370 -3.25 12.77 5.54
CA SER A 370 -3.12 13.35 6.88
C SER A 370 -1.89 12.82 7.63
N GLY A 371 -1.20 11.81 7.10
CA GLY A 371 0.07 11.30 7.63
C GLY A 371 -0.07 10.27 8.74
N LEU A 372 -1.27 9.69 8.88
CA LEU A 372 -1.54 8.57 9.78
C LEU A 372 -0.79 7.31 9.29
N PRO A 373 -0.21 6.51 10.19
CA PRO A 373 0.67 5.38 9.84
C PRO A 373 -0.12 4.20 9.26
N PRO A 374 -0.07 3.91 7.95
CA PRO A 374 -0.92 2.90 7.30
C PRO A 374 -0.62 1.45 7.71
N ASP A 375 0.49 1.24 8.40
CA ASP A 375 1.01 -0.03 8.90
C ASP A 375 0.82 -0.21 10.42
N SER A 376 0.15 0.72 11.10
CA SER A 376 -0.18 0.66 12.53
C SER A 376 -1.69 0.64 12.76
N HIS A 377 -2.12 0.08 13.90
CA HIS A 377 -3.48 0.22 14.40
C HIS A 377 -3.88 1.70 14.59
N GLU A 378 -2.90 2.57 14.84
CA GLU A 378 -3.09 4.01 14.97
C GLU A 378 -3.51 4.68 13.66
N PHE A 379 -3.52 3.97 12.54
CA PHE A 379 -4.20 4.45 11.33
C PHE A 379 -5.68 4.73 11.57
N ALA A 380 -6.30 4.02 12.53
CA ALA A 380 -7.68 4.21 12.97
C ALA A 380 -7.84 5.29 14.07
N MET A 381 -6.78 6.03 14.40
CA MET A 381 -6.84 7.08 15.40
C MET A 381 -7.93 8.11 15.07
N LEU A 382 -8.69 8.49 16.10
CA LEU A 382 -9.76 9.47 16.04
C LEU A 382 -9.21 10.88 16.33
N PRO A 383 -9.92 11.93 15.88
CA PRO A 383 -9.59 13.30 16.24
C PRO A 383 -9.70 13.53 17.75
N PRO A 384 -8.93 14.48 18.33
CA PRO A 384 -9.20 14.96 19.67
C PRO A 384 -10.59 15.60 19.69
N HIS A 385 -11.42 15.19 20.64
CA HIS A 385 -12.80 15.65 20.76
C HIS A 385 -13.23 15.65 22.23
N PHE A 386 -14.28 16.41 22.54
CA PHE A 386 -14.87 16.42 23.86
C PHE A 386 -15.82 15.23 24.05
N GLY A 387 -15.74 14.55 25.19
CA GLY A 387 -16.63 13.43 25.50
C GLY A 387 -18.10 13.85 25.54
N ASN A 388 -18.38 14.99 26.17
CA ASN A 388 -19.68 15.67 26.17
C ASN A 388 -19.49 17.14 25.82
N ARG A 389 -20.45 17.71 25.09
CA ARG A 389 -20.52 19.16 24.82
C ARG A 389 -21.39 19.81 25.89
N ASP A 390 -20.74 20.45 26.85
CA ASP A 390 -21.39 21.21 27.91
C ASP A 390 -21.24 22.72 27.71
N THR A 391 -21.90 23.51 28.56
CA THR A 391 -21.88 24.98 28.50
C THR A 391 -20.47 25.57 28.58
N ASP A 392 -19.54 24.90 29.27
CA ASP A 392 -18.16 25.37 29.38
C ASP A 392 -17.44 25.24 28.04
N VAL A 393 -17.67 24.13 27.32
CA VAL A 393 -17.12 23.92 25.97
C VAL A 393 -17.69 24.97 25.00
N GLU A 394 -18.97 25.28 25.08
CA GLU A 394 -19.61 26.30 24.23
C GLU A 394 -19.04 27.69 24.50
N ALA A 395 -18.96 28.09 25.77
CA ALA A 395 -18.34 29.37 26.16
C ALA A 395 -16.86 29.44 25.74
N ALA A 396 -16.13 28.32 25.83
CA ALA A 396 -14.74 28.25 25.38
C ALA A 396 -14.61 28.38 23.86
N ILE A 397 -15.52 27.80 23.06
CA ILE A 397 -15.53 27.97 21.60
C ILE A 397 -15.73 29.45 21.25
N GLU A 398 -16.72 30.11 21.85
CA GLU A 398 -16.99 31.55 21.61
C GLU A 398 -15.82 32.44 22.04
N CYS A 399 -15.17 32.09 23.16
CA CYS A 399 -14.01 32.82 23.68
C CYS A 399 -12.78 32.69 22.76
N VAL A 400 -12.50 31.48 22.25
CA VAL A 400 -11.29 31.20 21.46
C VAL A 400 -11.47 31.54 19.98
N PHE A 401 -12.69 31.42 19.46
CA PHE A 401 -13.05 31.72 18.08
C PHE A 401 -14.20 32.73 18.05
N PRO A 402 -13.94 34.01 18.40
CA PRO A 402 -14.98 35.03 18.40
C PRO A 402 -15.58 35.19 17.00
N GLU A 403 -16.92 35.29 16.94
CA GLU A 403 -17.69 35.46 15.69
C GLU A 403 -17.55 34.30 14.69
N LEU A 404 -17.21 33.10 15.18
CA LEU A 404 -17.24 31.89 14.37
C LEU A 404 -18.65 31.70 13.76
N PRO A 405 -18.77 31.56 12.42
CA PRO A 405 -20.05 31.32 11.77
C PRO A 405 -20.78 30.09 12.34
N THR A 406 -22.10 30.17 12.48
CA THR A 406 -22.92 29.10 13.10
C THR A 406 -22.76 27.75 12.40
N ASN A 407 -22.56 27.74 11.08
CA ASN A 407 -22.32 26.50 10.34
C ASN A 407 -20.97 25.83 10.68
N LEU A 408 -20.03 26.58 11.27
CA LEU A 408 -18.72 26.10 11.69
C LEU A 408 -18.62 25.79 13.18
N THR A 409 -19.65 26.07 13.99
CA THR A 409 -19.58 25.85 15.45
C THR A 409 -19.19 24.41 15.79
N TYR A 410 -19.73 23.42 15.06
CA TYR A 410 -19.36 22.02 15.27
C TYR A 410 -17.91 21.70 14.85
N VAL A 411 -17.40 22.35 13.80
CA VAL A 411 -15.97 22.26 13.42
C VAL A 411 -15.08 22.94 14.47
N GLY A 412 -15.54 24.05 15.03
CA GLY A 412 -14.89 24.80 16.10
C GLY A 412 -14.66 23.95 17.36
N GLU A 413 -15.60 23.07 17.69
CA GLU A 413 -15.47 22.10 18.80
C GLU A 413 -14.24 21.20 18.64
N PHE A 414 -14.04 20.60 17.46
CA PHE A 414 -12.86 19.78 17.17
C PHE A 414 -11.56 20.61 17.08
N CYS A 415 -11.66 21.84 16.59
CA CYS A 415 -10.52 22.76 16.56
C CYS A 415 -10.06 23.12 17.98
N LEU A 416 -10.99 23.43 18.89
CA LEU A 416 -10.70 23.71 20.29
C LEU A 416 -10.12 22.47 20.98
N ALA A 417 -10.74 21.30 20.82
CA ALA A 417 -10.23 20.05 21.38
C ALA A 417 -8.80 19.75 20.88
N SER A 418 -8.52 20.00 19.60
CA SER A 418 -7.18 19.83 19.04
C SER A 418 -6.16 20.80 19.63
N LEU A 419 -6.51 22.07 19.85
CA LEU A 419 -5.63 23.04 20.53
C LEU A 419 -5.30 22.62 21.96
N VAL A 420 -6.33 22.20 22.71
CA VAL A 420 -6.17 21.76 24.11
C VAL A 420 -5.30 20.50 24.19
N TYR A 421 -5.60 19.49 23.38
CA TYR A 421 -4.84 18.23 23.33
C TYR A 421 -3.36 18.45 22.99
N HIS A 422 -3.07 19.37 22.06
CA HIS A 422 -1.71 19.67 21.61
C HIS A 422 -1.03 20.79 22.40
N ALA A 423 -1.67 21.38 23.42
CA ALA A 423 -1.08 22.48 24.19
C ALA A 423 0.31 22.17 24.78
N PRO A 424 0.60 20.96 25.32
CA PRO A 424 1.94 20.63 25.80
C PRO A 424 3.00 20.63 24.68
N TYR A 425 2.63 20.12 23.51
CA TYR A 425 3.51 20.14 22.33
C TYR A 425 3.78 21.58 21.86
N LEU A 426 2.73 22.39 21.76
CA LEU A 426 2.85 23.79 21.32
C LEU A 426 3.75 24.60 22.26
N ARG A 427 3.58 24.45 23.59
CA ARG A 427 4.42 25.13 24.60
C ARG A 427 5.90 24.76 24.53
N THR A 428 6.22 23.55 24.10
CA THR A 428 7.61 23.05 24.02
C THR A 428 8.28 23.35 22.68
N HIS A 429 7.50 23.55 21.61
CA HIS A 429 8.02 23.66 20.25
C HIS A 429 7.88 25.06 19.64
N LEU A 430 7.10 25.96 20.24
CA LEU A 430 6.93 27.34 19.79
C LEU A 430 7.74 28.33 20.64
N ASP A 431 8.15 29.43 20.02
CA ASP A 431 8.75 30.56 20.74
C ASP A 431 7.78 31.11 21.80
N PRO A 432 8.23 31.45 23.02
CA PRO A 432 7.36 32.03 24.06
C PRO A 432 6.59 33.29 23.63
N ASN A 433 7.09 34.04 22.64
CA ASN A 433 6.44 35.22 22.06
C ASN A 433 5.61 34.90 20.82
N HIS A 434 5.32 33.63 20.54
CA HIS A 434 4.51 33.24 19.41
C HIS A 434 3.07 33.80 19.57
N PRO A 435 2.45 34.40 18.53
CA PRO A 435 1.13 35.05 18.64
C PRO A 435 0.00 34.14 19.12
N LEU A 436 0.16 32.82 18.95
CA LEU A 436 -0.76 31.82 19.49
C LEU A 436 -0.87 31.91 21.02
N PHE A 437 0.21 32.25 21.72
CA PHE A 437 0.19 32.36 23.17
C PHE A 437 -0.52 33.62 23.65
N GLU A 438 -0.73 34.63 22.81
CA GLU A 438 -1.54 35.82 23.11
C GLU A 438 -3.05 35.56 23.01
N THR A 439 -3.46 34.38 22.52
CA THR A 439 -4.88 34.05 22.35
C THR A 439 -5.56 33.76 23.70
N PRO A 440 -6.89 33.97 23.81
CA PRO A 440 -7.61 33.76 25.07
C PRO A 440 -7.40 32.38 25.69
N LEU A 441 -7.26 31.33 24.88
CA LEU A 441 -7.01 29.97 25.36
C LEU A 441 -5.73 29.84 26.21
N PHE A 442 -4.66 30.50 25.79
CA PHE A 442 -3.35 30.40 26.44
C PHE A 442 -3.13 31.46 27.53
N GLN A 443 -3.88 32.55 27.47
CA GLN A 443 -3.86 33.61 28.49
C GLN A 443 -4.76 33.29 29.69
N HIS A 444 -5.81 32.47 29.51
CA HIS A 444 -6.70 32.11 30.61
C HIS A 444 -6.03 31.08 31.56
N PRO A 445 -5.88 31.36 32.88
CA PRO A 445 -5.06 30.55 33.79
C PRO A 445 -5.43 29.07 33.90
N SER A 446 -6.74 28.75 33.93
CA SER A 446 -7.22 27.38 34.15
C SER A 446 -7.84 26.72 32.92
N LEU A 447 -8.12 27.46 31.84
CA LEU A 447 -9.03 26.99 30.78
C LEU A 447 -8.50 25.73 30.08
N ILE A 448 -7.20 25.69 29.76
CA ILE A 448 -6.57 24.50 29.19
C ILE A 448 -6.63 23.32 30.17
N ALA A 449 -6.38 23.54 31.46
CA ALA A 449 -6.40 22.48 32.46
C ALA A 449 -7.82 21.91 32.65
N ASP A 450 -8.83 22.78 32.65
CA ASP A 450 -10.23 22.41 32.81
C ASP A 450 -10.75 21.64 31.58
N LEU A 451 -10.44 22.13 30.38
CA LEU A 451 -10.82 21.48 29.13
C LEU A 451 -10.03 20.18 28.88
N SER A 452 -8.75 20.08 29.29
CA SER A 452 -7.93 18.89 29.04
C SER A 452 -8.52 17.63 29.65
N ARG A 453 -9.22 17.73 30.80
CA ARG A 453 -9.90 16.61 31.44
C ARG A 453 -11.09 16.09 30.63
N LYS A 454 -11.64 16.93 29.73
CA LYS A 454 -12.82 16.62 28.91
C LYS A 454 -12.45 16.11 27.50
N VAL A 455 -11.18 16.24 27.08
CA VAL A 455 -10.71 15.85 25.74
C VAL A 455 -10.27 14.39 25.69
N THR A 456 -10.66 13.67 24.65
CA THR A 456 -10.26 12.29 24.38
C THR A 456 -10.05 12.04 22.89
N CYS A 457 -9.39 10.93 22.56
CA CYS A 457 -9.28 10.39 21.21
C CYS A 457 -9.93 8.98 21.11
N ASN A 458 -10.78 8.60 22.07
CA ASN A 458 -11.37 7.27 22.16
C ASN A 458 -12.72 7.16 21.42
N GLY A 459 -13.08 5.94 20.99
CA GLY A 459 -14.22 5.68 20.11
C GLY A 459 -15.61 5.60 20.75
N ASN A 460 -15.84 6.23 21.90
CA ASN A 460 -17.13 6.09 22.60
C ASN A 460 -18.28 6.79 21.87
N ARG A 461 -17.99 7.87 21.11
CA ARG A 461 -18.97 8.65 20.33
C ARG A 461 -18.70 8.63 18.82
N LEU A 462 -17.45 8.43 18.44
CA LEU A 462 -16.99 8.48 17.05
C LEU A 462 -16.45 7.11 16.63
N GLN A 463 -16.73 6.74 15.38
CA GLN A 463 -16.19 5.53 14.78
C GLN A 463 -15.21 5.89 13.67
N ALA A 464 -14.07 5.19 13.65
CA ALA A 464 -13.05 5.41 12.64
C ALA A 464 -13.55 4.97 11.25
N THR A 465 -13.52 5.88 10.27
CA THR A 465 -13.96 5.62 8.88
C THR A 465 -12.79 5.41 7.92
N GLY A 466 -13.02 4.79 6.76
CA GLY A 466 -11.95 4.58 5.76
C GLY A 466 -10.82 3.64 6.20
N ILE A 467 -11.11 2.72 7.12
CA ILE A 467 -10.14 1.80 7.72
C ILE A 467 -9.99 0.54 6.86
N PRO A 468 -8.79 0.25 6.35
CA PRO A 468 -8.53 -1.00 5.64
C PRO A 468 -8.66 -2.22 6.57
N PRO A 469 -9.01 -3.41 6.05
CA PRO A 469 -9.19 -4.60 6.88
C PRO A 469 -7.97 -4.98 7.73
N HIS A 470 -6.75 -4.75 7.24
CA HIS A 470 -5.54 -5.07 7.99
C HIS A 470 -5.36 -4.19 9.23
N VAL A 471 -5.78 -2.92 9.18
CA VAL A 471 -5.73 -2.02 10.34
C VAL A 471 -6.72 -2.47 11.41
N ALA A 472 -7.94 -2.86 11.02
CA ALA A 472 -8.92 -3.40 11.96
C ALA A 472 -8.42 -4.69 12.66
N ILE A 473 -7.65 -5.52 11.95
CA ILE A 473 -6.99 -6.69 12.54
C ILE A 473 -5.89 -6.25 13.53
N LEU A 474 -5.06 -5.26 13.17
CA LEU A 474 -4.02 -4.72 14.05
C LEU A 474 -4.60 -4.12 15.33
N GLU A 475 -5.73 -3.43 15.24
CA GLU A 475 -6.44 -2.88 16.41
C GLU A 475 -6.91 -3.99 17.35
N LYS A 476 -7.52 -5.06 16.82
CA LYS A 476 -7.89 -6.23 17.63
C LYS A 476 -6.68 -6.91 18.26
N MET A 477 -5.59 -7.05 17.51
CA MET A 477 -4.33 -7.60 18.03
C MET A 477 -3.76 -6.75 19.17
N LYS A 478 -3.82 -5.41 19.05
CA LYS A 478 -3.41 -4.50 20.12
C LYS A 478 -4.30 -4.63 21.35
N SER A 479 -5.62 -4.72 21.16
CA SER A 479 -6.57 -4.92 22.25
C SER A 479 -6.33 -6.24 22.99
N LEU A 480 -6.06 -7.33 22.27
CA LEU A 480 -5.69 -8.62 22.88
C LEU A 480 -4.37 -8.52 23.65
N LEU A 481 -3.36 -7.85 23.08
CA LEU A 481 -2.09 -7.62 23.77
C LEU A 481 -2.29 -6.85 25.08
N ASP A 482 -3.11 -5.79 25.07
CA ASP A 482 -3.40 -4.99 26.25
C ASP A 482 -4.21 -5.77 27.30
N ALA A 483 -5.14 -6.61 26.86
CA ALA A 483 -5.87 -7.51 27.75
C ALA A 483 -4.93 -8.53 28.41
N ASN A 484 -4.01 -9.13 27.65
CA ASN A 484 -3.01 -10.06 28.16
C ASN A 484 -2.09 -9.39 29.18
N LEU A 485 -1.61 -8.17 28.90
CA LEU A 485 -0.80 -7.41 29.86
C LEU A 485 -1.56 -7.14 31.16
N LYS A 486 -2.83 -6.72 31.09
CA LYS A 486 -3.67 -6.54 32.30
C LYS A 486 -3.91 -7.85 33.05
N THR A 487 -4.08 -8.96 32.34
CA THR A 487 -4.21 -10.29 32.96
C THR A 487 -2.91 -10.66 33.67
N MET A 488 -1.75 -10.39 33.07
CA MET A 488 -0.44 -10.60 33.72
C MET A 488 -0.30 -9.75 34.99
N GLU A 489 -0.64 -8.46 34.94
CA GLU A 489 -0.64 -7.59 36.13
C GLU A 489 -1.54 -8.13 37.24
N ARG A 490 -2.73 -8.67 36.90
CA ARG A 490 -3.64 -9.30 37.86
C ARG A 490 -3.08 -10.61 38.42
N VAL A 491 -2.47 -11.44 37.58
CA VAL A 491 -1.82 -12.69 38.02
C VAL A 491 -0.68 -12.37 38.98
N ASP A 492 0.15 -11.38 38.67
CA ASP A 492 1.22 -10.93 39.57
C ASP A 492 0.67 -10.37 40.88
N ALA A 493 -0.35 -9.52 40.84
CA ALA A 493 -1.02 -9.02 42.05
C ALA A 493 -1.62 -10.16 42.90
N THR A 494 -2.24 -11.15 42.26
CA THR A 494 -2.84 -12.32 42.93
C THR A 494 -1.76 -13.22 43.53
N ARG A 495 -0.64 -13.42 42.83
CA ARG A 495 0.53 -14.15 43.35
C ARG A 495 1.05 -13.50 44.62
N VAL A 496 1.26 -12.17 44.59
CA VAL A 496 1.73 -11.41 45.76
C VAL A 496 0.74 -11.57 46.92
N ALA A 497 -0.55 -11.33 46.69
CA ALA A 497 -1.58 -11.48 47.72
C ALA A 497 -1.64 -12.89 48.32
N THR A 498 -1.58 -13.93 47.48
CA THR A 498 -1.62 -15.34 47.92
C THR A 498 -0.42 -15.69 48.80
N VAL A 499 0.78 -15.25 48.41
CA VAL A 499 2.00 -15.45 49.22
C VAL A 499 1.86 -14.73 50.57
N THR A 500 1.38 -13.48 50.57
CA THR A 500 1.13 -12.72 51.80
C THR A 500 0.11 -13.41 52.71
N ASP A 501 -0.98 -13.95 52.16
CA ASP A 501 -2.01 -14.67 52.93
C ASP A 501 -1.48 -15.99 53.51
N ILE A 502 -0.69 -16.75 52.73
CA ILE A 502 -0.01 -17.97 53.21
C ILE A 502 0.94 -17.64 54.35
N MET A 503 1.75 -16.59 54.20
CA MET A 503 2.67 -16.12 55.25
C MET A 503 1.91 -15.75 56.51
N ARG A 504 0.84 -14.96 56.40
CA ARG A 504 0.00 -14.56 57.53
C ARG A 504 -0.59 -15.77 58.26
N GLU A 505 -1.06 -16.78 57.53
CA GLU A 505 -1.60 -17.98 58.20
C GLU A 505 -0.56 -18.90 58.80
N LEU A 506 0.65 -18.92 58.25
CA LEU A 506 1.76 -19.66 58.83
C LEU A 506 2.30 -18.94 60.07
N GLU A 507 2.32 -17.60 60.10
CA GLU A 507 2.60 -16.80 61.29
C GLU A 507 1.55 -17.03 62.39
N ASN A 508 0.24 -16.99 62.05
CA ASN A 508 -0.85 -17.30 62.97
C ASN A 508 -0.73 -18.71 63.57
N ARG A 509 -0.28 -19.69 62.78
CA ARG A 509 -0.07 -21.08 63.24
C ARG A 509 1.26 -21.27 63.98
N ALA A 510 2.31 -20.51 63.66
CA ALA A 510 3.60 -20.56 64.33
C ALA A 510 3.54 -20.04 65.78
N ILE A 511 2.64 -19.09 66.05
CA ILE A 511 2.31 -18.64 67.42
C ILE A 511 1.77 -19.80 68.28
N GLY A 512 1.27 -20.90 67.67
CA GLY A 512 0.79 -22.10 68.37
C GLY A 512 1.79 -23.25 68.56
N ALA A 513 2.96 -23.27 67.89
CA ALA A 513 3.84 -24.46 67.89
C ALA A 513 5.37 -24.21 67.92
N GLY A 514 5.86 -22.96 67.90
CA GLY A 514 7.24 -22.64 68.26
C GLY A 514 8.39 -23.30 67.46
N THR A 515 8.18 -23.72 66.19
CA THR A 515 9.20 -24.50 65.45
C THR A 515 9.41 -24.18 63.96
N VAL A 516 8.89 -23.06 63.42
CA VAL A 516 9.13 -22.71 61.99
C VAL A 516 9.85 -21.37 61.89
N THR A 517 11.05 -21.36 61.29
CA THR A 517 11.83 -20.14 61.01
C THR A 517 11.58 -19.64 59.59
N PHE A 518 11.53 -18.31 59.44
CA PHE A 518 11.25 -17.59 58.19
C PHE A 518 12.11 -18.07 57.00
N ASP A 519 13.42 -18.21 57.21
CA ASP A 519 14.39 -18.54 56.15
C ASP A 519 14.17 -19.94 55.55
N GLY A 520 13.76 -20.91 56.39
CA GLY A 520 13.53 -22.28 55.94
C GLY A 520 12.31 -22.40 55.03
N LEU A 521 11.29 -21.58 55.30
CA LEU A 521 10.00 -21.61 54.63
C LEU A 521 10.00 -20.80 53.33
N ASP A 522 10.61 -19.60 53.33
CA ASP A 522 10.83 -18.80 52.12
C ASP A 522 11.63 -19.60 51.07
N ALA A 523 12.67 -20.30 51.52
CA ALA A 523 13.46 -21.17 50.65
C ALA A 523 12.65 -22.35 50.08
N ALA A 524 11.69 -22.91 50.82
CA ALA A 524 10.89 -24.04 50.37
C ALA A 524 9.82 -23.64 49.34
N LEU A 525 9.19 -22.48 49.55
CA LEU A 525 8.20 -21.91 48.63
C LEU A 525 8.84 -21.46 47.32
N LYS A 526 10.00 -20.78 47.37
CA LYS A 526 10.79 -20.46 46.17
C LYS A 526 11.15 -21.70 45.37
N ARG A 527 11.60 -22.76 46.04
CA ARG A 527 11.90 -24.05 45.39
C ARG A 527 10.69 -24.70 44.74
N CYS A 528 9.51 -24.66 45.37
CA CYS A 528 8.29 -25.23 44.78
C CYS A 528 7.85 -24.45 43.54
N LEU A 529 7.93 -23.12 43.58
CA LEU A 529 7.59 -22.26 42.44
C LEU A 529 8.58 -22.42 41.28
N ASP A 530 9.87 -22.59 41.59
CA ASP A 530 10.90 -22.94 40.61
C ASP A 530 10.66 -24.31 39.99
N THR A 531 10.33 -25.31 40.80
CA THR A 531 10.07 -26.69 40.33
C THR A 531 8.81 -26.76 39.46
N ALA A 532 7.81 -25.91 39.73
CA ALA A 532 6.61 -25.76 38.92
C ALA A 532 6.84 -24.92 37.65
N GLY A 533 8.04 -24.39 37.42
CA GLY A 533 8.39 -23.59 36.24
C GLY A 533 7.78 -22.20 36.22
N VAL A 534 7.16 -21.75 37.31
CA VAL A 534 6.44 -20.46 37.39
C VAL A 534 7.43 -19.30 37.33
N THR A 535 8.58 -19.42 37.98
CA THR A 535 9.63 -18.38 37.98
C THR A 535 10.30 -18.25 36.61
N GLU A 536 10.42 -19.36 35.87
CA GLU A 536 10.94 -19.39 34.50
C GLU A 536 9.93 -18.84 33.48
N LEU A 537 8.64 -19.06 33.74
CA LEU A 537 7.55 -18.47 32.96
C LEU A 537 7.51 -16.95 33.16
N ILE A 538 7.61 -16.48 34.41
CA ILE A 538 7.65 -15.06 34.77
C ILE A 538 8.91 -14.39 34.23
N SER A 539 10.08 -15.04 34.23
CA SER A 539 11.31 -14.47 33.64
C SER A 539 11.24 -14.38 32.12
N LYS A 540 10.60 -15.34 31.45
CA LYS A 540 10.35 -15.30 30.00
C LYS A 540 9.29 -14.26 29.61
N LEU A 541 8.35 -13.95 30.51
CA LEU A 541 7.26 -13.01 30.30
C LEU A 541 7.61 -11.56 30.72
N ASN A 542 8.48 -11.36 31.71
CA ASN A 542 8.93 -10.03 32.17
C ASN A 542 10.06 -9.40 31.34
N VAL A 543 10.46 -10.01 30.24
CA VAL A 543 11.29 -9.31 29.24
C VAL A 543 10.39 -8.34 28.47
N ALA A 544 10.20 -7.15 29.02
CA ALA A 544 9.72 -6.01 28.24
C ALA A 544 10.79 -5.64 27.17
N PRO A 545 10.36 -5.16 25.99
CA PRO A 545 11.27 -4.77 24.92
C PRO A 545 11.95 -3.45 25.28
N GLY A 546 13.12 -3.52 25.91
CA GLY A 546 13.89 -2.32 26.21
C GLY A 546 14.88 -2.48 27.35
N ASP A 547 15.96 -3.21 27.10
CA ASP A 547 17.28 -2.80 27.57
C ASP A 547 18.31 -3.12 26.49
N ALA A 548 18.17 -2.34 25.42
CA ALA A 548 19.21 -2.12 24.45
C ALA A 548 20.21 -1.09 25.01
N SER A 549 20.94 -1.41 26.08
CA SER A 549 22.18 -0.71 26.43
C SER A 549 23.03 -1.49 27.44
N VAL A 550 23.45 -2.70 27.08
CA VAL A 550 24.80 -3.14 27.44
C VAL A 550 25.41 -3.64 26.14
N VAL A 551 26.17 -2.75 25.51
CA VAL A 551 27.14 -3.13 24.50
C VAL A 551 28.22 -3.90 25.27
N PRO A 552 28.39 -5.23 25.09
CA PRO A 552 29.69 -5.79 25.39
C PRO A 552 30.63 -5.15 24.37
N GLU A 553 31.70 -4.51 24.82
CA GLU A 553 32.78 -4.09 23.93
C GLU A 553 33.11 -5.26 22.99
N ILE A 554 32.81 -5.06 21.71
CA ILE A 554 33.17 -6.00 20.65
C ILE A 554 34.66 -5.80 20.42
N PRO A 555 35.53 -6.80 20.70
CA PRO A 555 36.89 -6.76 20.23
C PRO A 555 36.84 -6.69 18.68
N PRO A 556 37.70 -5.92 18.02
CA PRO A 556 37.61 -5.74 16.57
C PRO A 556 37.87 -7.09 15.88
N GLY A 557 36.79 -7.72 15.40
CA GLY A 557 36.83 -9.04 14.75
C GLY A 557 35.45 -9.69 14.70
N GLN A 558 34.70 -9.45 13.61
CA GLN A 558 33.41 -10.08 13.31
C GLN A 558 33.44 -11.62 13.49
N PRO A 559 32.33 -12.24 13.90
CA PRO A 559 31.84 -13.44 13.27
C PRO A 559 30.79 -13.02 12.25
N SER A 560 31.18 -12.91 10.99
CA SER A 560 30.24 -12.93 9.89
C SER A 560 29.37 -14.18 10.06
N THR A 561 28.03 -14.04 10.07
CA THR A 561 27.17 -15.21 9.90
C THR A 561 27.58 -15.85 8.57
N PRO A 562 28.07 -17.10 8.54
CA PRO A 562 28.67 -17.64 7.33
C PRO A 562 27.60 -17.68 6.24
N CYS A 563 27.85 -16.89 5.20
CA CYS A 563 27.01 -16.80 4.02
C CYS A 563 27.65 -17.73 2.98
N PHE A 564 27.04 -18.89 2.77
CA PHE A 564 27.50 -19.87 1.81
C PHE A 564 26.99 -19.48 0.41
N PHE A 565 27.88 -19.42 -0.57
CA PHE A 565 27.51 -19.11 -1.95
C PHE A 565 27.45 -20.40 -2.76
N TRP A 566 26.25 -20.79 -3.17
CA TRP A 566 26.03 -21.91 -4.08
C TRP A 566 24.74 -21.69 -4.88
N ASP A 567 24.69 -22.19 -6.11
CA ASP A 567 23.56 -21.98 -7.05
C ASP A 567 23.30 -20.48 -7.33
N GLY A 568 24.38 -19.72 -7.53
CA GLY A 568 24.33 -18.30 -7.92
C GLY A 568 23.76 -17.33 -6.87
N ARG A 569 23.55 -17.77 -5.62
CA ARG A 569 22.98 -16.94 -4.54
C ARG A 569 23.66 -17.20 -3.19
N PHE A 570 23.65 -16.17 -2.34
CA PHE A 570 24.06 -16.27 -0.95
C PHE A 570 22.97 -16.94 -0.10
N ARG A 571 23.36 -17.96 0.66
CA ARG A 571 22.47 -18.79 1.48
C ARG A 571 23.06 -18.95 2.88
N ARG A 572 22.21 -19.05 3.90
CA ARG A 572 22.62 -19.21 5.31
C ARG A 572 22.91 -20.66 5.72
N VAL A 573 22.84 -21.59 4.78
CA VAL A 573 23.09 -23.02 5.00
C VAL A 573 24.12 -23.52 3.98
N PRO A 574 25.06 -24.39 4.39
CA PRO A 574 26.04 -24.96 3.48
C PRO A 574 25.38 -25.82 2.40
N ALA A 575 26.10 -26.07 1.30
CA ALA A 575 25.58 -26.84 0.15
C ALA A 575 25.22 -28.30 0.50
N ASP A 576 25.83 -28.86 1.55
CA ASP A 576 25.65 -30.23 2.04
C ASP A 576 24.67 -30.35 3.21
N PHE A 577 23.88 -29.31 3.52
CA PHE A 577 22.92 -29.32 4.62
C PHE A 577 21.87 -30.45 4.48
N LYS A 578 21.95 -31.47 5.34
CA LYS A 578 21.02 -32.61 5.36
C LYS A 578 19.82 -32.31 6.26
N LEU A 579 18.61 -32.44 5.70
CA LEU A 579 17.33 -32.31 6.42
C LEU A 579 17.31 -33.17 7.70
N PHE A 580 16.92 -32.55 8.82
CA PHE A 580 16.94 -33.10 10.18
C PHE A 580 16.17 -34.41 10.36
N ASN A 581 15.23 -34.76 9.47
CA ASN A 581 14.29 -35.87 9.66
C ASN A 581 14.95 -37.26 9.75
N LYS A 582 15.98 -37.54 8.92
CA LYS A 582 16.67 -38.85 8.92
C LYS A 582 17.53 -39.09 10.16
N ARG A 583 18.10 -38.02 10.73
CA ARG A 583 18.91 -38.09 11.95
C ARG A 583 18.02 -38.11 13.19
N LEU A 584 16.97 -37.28 13.21
CA LEU A 584 15.99 -37.25 14.29
C LEU A 584 15.27 -38.60 14.45
N ALA A 585 14.80 -39.20 13.36
CA ALA A 585 14.16 -40.52 13.41
C ALA A 585 15.11 -41.60 13.97
N ARG A 586 16.40 -41.55 13.58
CA ARG A 586 17.44 -42.43 14.14
C ARG A 586 17.68 -42.19 15.63
N LEU A 587 17.76 -40.93 16.06
CA LEU A 587 17.95 -40.56 17.47
C LEU A 587 16.74 -40.95 18.34
N MET A 588 15.54 -40.85 17.79
CA MET A 588 14.28 -41.22 18.46
C MET A 588 13.95 -42.71 18.37
N GLY A 589 14.69 -43.49 17.55
CA GLY A 589 14.43 -44.91 17.34
C GLY A 589 13.10 -45.22 16.65
N ILE A 590 12.56 -44.29 15.85
CA ILE A 590 11.25 -44.44 15.18
C ILE A 590 11.41 -44.72 13.67
N PRO A 591 10.51 -45.52 13.05
CA PRO A 591 10.56 -45.79 11.62
C PRO A 591 10.29 -44.52 10.81
N LEU A 592 11.08 -44.30 9.75
CA LEU A 592 10.95 -43.14 8.87
C LEU A 592 10.27 -43.54 7.55
N VAL A 593 9.11 -42.92 7.27
CA VAL A 593 8.50 -42.98 5.93
C VAL A 593 9.15 -41.92 5.05
N GLY A 594 9.65 -42.34 3.87
CA GLY A 594 10.24 -41.42 2.91
C GLY A 594 9.19 -40.62 2.12
N CYS A 595 9.59 -39.51 1.49
CA CYS A 595 8.65 -38.70 0.70
C CYS A 595 8.42 -39.28 -0.70
N ALA A 596 7.20 -39.73 -1.00
CA ALA A 596 6.87 -40.27 -2.33
C ALA A 596 7.06 -39.24 -3.47
N SER A 597 6.70 -37.96 -3.25
CA SER A 597 6.95 -36.88 -4.23
C SER A 597 8.44 -36.70 -4.56
N HIS A 598 9.32 -36.88 -3.55
CA HIS A 598 10.76 -36.77 -3.73
C HIS A 598 11.32 -37.95 -4.53
N ARG A 599 10.87 -39.18 -4.22
CA ARG A 599 11.22 -40.38 -4.99
C ARG A 599 10.84 -40.23 -6.46
N LEU A 600 9.62 -39.74 -6.71
CA LEU A 600 9.14 -39.43 -8.07
C LEU A 600 10.00 -38.36 -8.75
N LYS A 601 10.33 -37.27 -8.05
CA LYS A 601 11.17 -36.20 -8.60
C LYS A 601 12.55 -36.71 -9.06
N LEU A 602 13.18 -37.60 -8.30
CA LEU A 602 14.48 -38.19 -8.69
C LEU A 602 14.36 -39.04 -9.97
N ALA A 603 13.29 -39.84 -10.08
CA ALA A 603 13.01 -40.63 -11.28
C ALA A 603 12.73 -39.75 -12.52
N VAL A 604 12.06 -38.61 -12.33
CA VAL A 604 11.79 -37.68 -13.44
C VAL A 604 13.06 -36.96 -13.90
N TRP A 605 13.99 -36.67 -13.00
CA TRP A 605 15.25 -36.03 -13.40
C TRP A 605 16.08 -36.90 -14.35
N THR A 606 16.14 -38.22 -14.14
CA THR A 606 16.81 -39.13 -15.06
C THR A 606 16.10 -39.22 -16.42
N LEU A 607 14.77 -39.01 -16.46
CA LEU A 607 14.01 -38.92 -17.71
C LEU A 607 14.28 -37.61 -18.48
N LEU A 608 14.51 -36.49 -17.77
CA LEU A 608 14.73 -35.19 -18.38
C LEU A 608 16.16 -34.97 -18.90
N GLU A 609 17.14 -35.63 -18.27
CA GLU A 609 18.57 -35.46 -18.55
C GLU A 609 18.93 -35.56 -20.06
N PRO A 610 18.43 -36.55 -20.84
CA PRO A 610 18.73 -36.63 -22.28
C PRO A 610 18.19 -35.47 -23.12
N HIS A 611 17.21 -34.72 -22.59
CA HIS A 611 16.51 -33.64 -23.30
C HIS A 611 16.95 -32.24 -22.88
N GLU A 612 17.93 -32.12 -21.98
CA GLU A 612 18.27 -30.86 -21.33
C GLU A 612 18.68 -29.74 -22.31
N ALA A 613 19.40 -30.09 -23.38
CA ALA A 613 19.77 -29.14 -24.43
C ALA A 613 18.53 -28.57 -25.17
N ASP A 614 17.60 -29.45 -25.57
CA ASP A 614 16.35 -29.05 -26.23
C ASP A 614 15.48 -28.19 -25.27
N LEU A 615 15.47 -28.53 -23.97
CA LEU A 615 14.74 -27.79 -22.94
C LEU A 615 15.32 -26.39 -22.66
N GLU A 616 16.64 -26.22 -22.65
CA GLU A 616 17.27 -24.90 -22.46
C GLU A 616 17.06 -24.00 -23.68
N GLN A 617 17.00 -24.58 -24.89
CA GLN A 617 16.65 -23.83 -26.09
C GLN A 617 15.22 -23.26 -25.98
N VAL A 618 14.25 -24.08 -25.55
CA VAL A 618 12.88 -23.60 -25.29
C VAL A 618 12.86 -22.55 -24.18
N GLN A 619 13.59 -22.77 -23.07
CA GLN A 619 13.67 -21.78 -21.98
C GLN A 619 14.21 -20.43 -22.48
N SER A 620 15.21 -20.44 -23.36
CA SER A 620 15.80 -19.22 -23.96
C SER A 620 14.80 -18.50 -24.86
N LEU A 621 14.08 -19.22 -25.72
CA LEU A 621 12.97 -18.67 -26.51
C LEU A 621 11.89 -18.05 -25.60
N MET A 622 11.48 -18.77 -24.55
CA MET A 622 10.45 -18.31 -23.62
C MET A 622 10.89 -17.09 -22.81
N LYS A 623 12.20 -16.92 -22.53
CA LYS A 623 12.77 -15.68 -21.97
C LYS A 623 12.64 -14.52 -22.97
N ARG A 624 12.97 -14.74 -24.25
CA ARG A 624 12.88 -13.71 -25.31
C ARG A 624 11.44 -13.25 -25.54
N LEU A 625 10.48 -14.16 -25.52
CA LEU A 625 9.04 -13.86 -25.64
C LEU A 625 8.49 -13.02 -24.46
N ARG A 626 9.19 -12.94 -23.32
CA ARG A 626 8.81 -12.08 -22.17
C ARG A 626 9.29 -10.63 -22.29
N THR A 627 10.13 -10.31 -23.27
CA THR A 627 10.57 -8.93 -23.51
C THR A 627 9.40 -8.05 -23.94
N LEU A 628 9.44 -6.75 -23.63
CA LEU A 628 8.35 -5.80 -23.92
C LEU A 628 7.89 -5.84 -25.38
N THR A 629 8.83 -5.95 -26.32
CA THR A 629 8.57 -5.97 -27.76
C THR A 629 7.82 -7.24 -28.17
N GLN A 630 8.33 -8.42 -27.78
CA GLN A 630 7.72 -9.70 -28.17
C GLN A 630 6.44 -9.99 -27.39
N ALA A 631 6.38 -9.61 -26.12
CA ALA A 631 5.17 -9.69 -25.30
C ALA A 631 4.05 -8.78 -25.84
N ALA A 632 4.37 -7.67 -26.51
CA ALA A 632 3.38 -6.83 -27.19
C ALA A 632 2.73 -7.55 -28.39
N LYS A 633 3.51 -8.32 -29.17
CA LYS A 633 2.98 -9.13 -30.27
C LYS A 633 2.02 -10.22 -29.78
N LEU A 634 2.29 -10.79 -28.60
CA LEU A 634 1.44 -11.79 -27.96
C LEU A 634 0.19 -11.23 -27.24
N ARG A 635 -0.01 -9.89 -27.18
CA ARG A 635 -1.16 -9.25 -26.49
C ARG A 635 -2.52 -9.60 -27.08
N PHE A 636 -2.56 -10.05 -28.32
CA PHE A 636 -3.77 -10.50 -28.98
C PHE A 636 -4.16 -11.95 -28.60
N THR A 637 -3.33 -12.61 -27.77
CA THR A 637 -3.62 -13.94 -27.22
C THR A 637 -3.86 -13.85 -25.71
N SER A 638 -4.63 -14.79 -25.15
CA SER A 638 -4.77 -14.95 -23.69
C SER A 638 -3.56 -15.66 -23.05
N LEU A 639 -2.59 -16.10 -23.86
CA LEU A 639 -1.45 -16.91 -23.45
C LEU A 639 -0.25 -16.03 -23.10
N LYS A 640 0.50 -16.44 -22.07
CA LYS A 640 1.74 -15.77 -21.63
C LYS A 640 2.89 -16.78 -21.52
N PRO A 641 4.14 -16.45 -21.86
CA PRO A 641 5.25 -17.38 -21.70
C PRO A 641 5.44 -17.77 -20.22
N LYS A 642 5.70 -19.06 -19.97
CA LYS A 642 6.09 -19.62 -18.67
C LYS A 642 7.56 -20.03 -18.73
N LEU A 643 8.32 -19.79 -17.67
CA LEU A 643 9.71 -20.25 -17.56
C LEU A 643 9.78 -21.48 -16.66
N ARG A 644 10.68 -22.42 -16.99
CA ARG A 644 11.04 -23.51 -16.09
C ARG A 644 11.89 -23.01 -14.93
N GLN A 645 11.72 -23.64 -13.78
CA GLN A 645 12.51 -23.52 -12.56
C GLN A 645 13.28 -24.83 -12.37
N GLU A 646 14.60 -24.74 -12.33
CA GLU A 646 15.50 -25.90 -12.26
C GLU A 646 15.19 -26.83 -11.08
N THR A 647 14.81 -26.26 -9.93
CA THR A 647 14.49 -27.03 -8.72
C THR A 647 13.13 -27.74 -8.74
N ARG A 648 12.27 -27.52 -9.76
CA ARG A 648 10.88 -28.02 -9.82
C ARG A 648 10.51 -28.49 -11.24
N TRP A 649 10.57 -29.80 -11.47
CA TRP A 649 10.33 -30.39 -12.79
C TRP A 649 8.93 -30.09 -13.37
N GLY A 650 7.87 -29.98 -12.55
CA GLY A 650 6.52 -29.64 -13.05
C GLY A 650 6.44 -28.28 -13.76
N SER A 651 7.38 -27.36 -13.47
CA SER A 651 7.51 -26.12 -14.23
C SER A 651 8.06 -26.33 -15.64
N THR A 652 8.87 -27.38 -15.86
CA THR A 652 9.33 -27.83 -17.18
C THR A 652 8.16 -28.34 -18.00
N TYR A 653 7.29 -29.18 -17.42
CA TYR A 653 6.05 -29.61 -18.05
C TYR A 653 5.16 -28.42 -18.44
N ALA A 654 4.91 -27.51 -17.49
CA ALA A 654 4.11 -26.31 -17.74
C ALA A 654 4.71 -25.36 -18.79
N MET A 655 6.05 -25.26 -18.87
CA MET A 655 6.74 -24.52 -19.91
C MET A 655 6.54 -25.16 -21.28
N LEU A 656 6.77 -26.47 -21.41
CA LEU A 656 6.60 -27.19 -22.67
C LEU A 656 5.15 -27.14 -23.18
N ALA A 657 4.18 -27.39 -22.30
CA ALA A 657 2.76 -27.27 -22.64
C ALA A 657 2.44 -25.85 -23.14
N ARG A 658 2.99 -24.81 -22.48
CA ARG A 658 2.80 -23.42 -22.89
C ARG A 658 3.52 -23.09 -24.19
N TYR A 659 4.72 -23.62 -24.42
CA TYR A 659 5.48 -23.45 -25.64
C TYR A 659 4.69 -23.98 -26.85
N PHE A 660 4.20 -25.22 -26.78
CA PHE A 660 3.41 -25.78 -27.89
C PHE A 660 2.10 -25.03 -28.14
N ALA A 661 1.47 -24.47 -27.10
CA ALA A 661 0.29 -23.61 -27.27
C ALA A 661 0.63 -22.23 -27.86
N LEU A 662 1.81 -21.70 -27.59
CA LEU A 662 2.27 -20.42 -28.15
C LEU A 662 2.83 -20.54 -29.56
N ARG A 663 3.31 -21.72 -29.95
CA ARG A 663 4.05 -21.96 -31.19
C ARG A 663 3.30 -21.49 -32.45
N GLU A 664 1.98 -21.66 -32.50
CA GLU A 664 1.14 -21.22 -33.63
C GLU A 664 1.06 -19.69 -33.76
N PHE A 665 1.33 -18.96 -32.68
CA PHE A 665 1.30 -17.50 -32.63
C PHE A 665 2.68 -16.85 -32.79
N ILE A 666 3.74 -17.65 -32.94
CA ILE A 666 5.10 -17.17 -33.19
C ILE A 666 5.29 -17.11 -34.71
N SER A 667 5.56 -15.92 -35.23
CA SER A 667 5.83 -15.71 -36.66
C SER A 667 7.08 -16.50 -37.07
N ALA A 668 6.96 -17.32 -38.12
CA ALA A 668 8.08 -18.08 -38.68
C ALA A 668 9.14 -17.15 -39.31
N ASP A 669 8.74 -15.96 -39.75
CA ASP A 669 9.60 -14.95 -40.39
C ASP A 669 10.18 -13.92 -39.40
N ASP A 670 10.06 -14.14 -38.08
CA ASP A 670 10.65 -13.25 -37.09
C ASP A 670 12.16 -13.51 -36.96
N GLU A 671 12.98 -12.72 -37.67
CA GLU A 671 14.45 -12.81 -37.64
C GLU A 671 15.03 -12.75 -36.22
N ASP A 672 14.39 -12.04 -35.27
CA ASP A 672 14.85 -11.94 -33.88
C ASP A 672 14.62 -13.25 -33.07
N LEU A 673 13.83 -14.18 -33.59
CA LEU A 673 13.44 -15.43 -32.94
C LEU A 673 13.96 -16.67 -33.68
N ALA A 674 14.34 -16.54 -34.95
CA ALA A 674 14.76 -17.64 -35.82
C ALA A 674 15.84 -18.53 -35.16
N ASP A 675 16.87 -17.93 -34.58
CA ASP A 675 17.99 -18.66 -33.93
C ASP A 675 17.59 -19.37 -32.63
N LEU A 676 16.48 -18.96 -32.02
CA LEU A 676 15.97 -19.54 -30.76
C LEU A 676 14.90 -20.59 -30.99
N MET A 677 14.42 -20.77 -32.22
CA MET A 677 13.39 -21.75 -32.54
C MET A 677 13.96 -23.18 -32.54
N PRO A 678 13.39 -24.10 -31.74
CA PRO A 678 13.80 -25.50 -31.80
C PRO A 678 13.59 -26.11 -33.19
N SER A 679 14.56 -26.90 -33.65
CA SER A 679 14.46 -27.60 -34.92
C SER A 679 13.22 -28.52 -34.99
N PRO A 680 12.73 -28.88 -36.19
CA PRO A 680 11.62 -29.83 -36.32
C PRO A 680 11.88 -31.16 -35.60
N ALA A 681 13.12 -31.65 -35.60
CA ALA A 681 13.52 -32.87 -34.89
C ALA A 681 13.46 -32.69 -33.37
N ALA A 682 13.99 -31.59 -32.84
CA ALA A 682 13.88 -31.25 -31.41
C ALA A 682 12.42 -31.10 -30.98
N ASN A 683 11.58 -30.45 -31.80
CA ASN A 683 10.16 -30.33 -31.57
C ASN A 683 9.43 -31.68 -31.47
N ARG A 684 9.78 -32.66 -32.31
CA ARG A 684 9.21 -34.02 -32.21
C ARG A 684 9.62 -34.70 -30.91
N ARG A 685 10.90 -34.64 -30.53
CA ARG A 685 11.40 -35.20 -29.26
C ARG A 685 10.72 -34.55 -28.06
N LEU A 686 10.63 -33.22 -28.04
CA LEU A 686 9.98 -32.46 -26.95
C LEU A 686 8.47 -32.72 -26.86
N LYS A 687 7.80 -32.96 -28.00
CA LYS A 687 6.38 -33.31 -28.00
C LYS A 687 6.15 -34.71 -27.45
N ALA A 688 6.99 -35.68 -27.82
CA ALA A 688 6.97 -37.02 -27.24
C ALA A 688 7.22 -36.97 -25.72
N LEU A 689 8.25 -36.22 -25.29
CA LEU A 689 8.55 -35.99 -23.88
C LEU A 689 7.37 -35.36 -23.14
N LEU A 690 6.69 -34.37 -23.73
CA LEU A 690 5.51 -33.75 -23.11
C LEU A 690 4.38 -34.76 -22.86
N VAL A 691 4.17 -35.68 -23.79
CA VAL A 691 3.18 -36.77 -23.63
C VAL A 691 3.62 -37.71 -22.52
N GLU A 692 4.90 -38.12 -22.50
CA GLU A 692 5.43 -38.99 -21.45
C GLU A 692 5.36 -38.39 -20.05
N LEU A 693 5.48 -37.07 -19.93
CA LEU A 693 5.38 -36.36 -18.65
C LEU A 693 3.94 -36.14 -18.19
N ALA A 694 2.93 -36.34 -19.04
CA ALA A 694 1.53 -36.05 -18.69
C ALA A 694 1.01 -36.97 -17.58
N ASP A 695 1.27 -38.28 -17.68
CA ASP A 695 0.87 -39.25 -16.65
C ASP A 695 1.63 -39.01 -15.34
N VAL A 696 2.92 -38.66 -15.44
CA VAL A 696 3.78 -38.30 -14.32
C VAL A 696 3.26 -37.05 -13.61
N GLU A 697 2.81 -36.03 -14.35
CA GLU A 697 2.25 -34.80 -13.79
C GLU A 697 0.93 -35.09 -13.07
N SER A 698 0.08 -35.94 -13.66
CA SER A 698 -1.17 -36.37 -13.04
C SER A 698 -0.92 -37.05 -11.69
N VAL A 699 -0.01 -38.04 -11.66
CA VAL A 699 0.39 -38.73 -10.42
C VAL A 699 1.01 -37.76 -9.42
N SER A 700 1.88 -36.84 -9.87
CA SER A 700 2.51 -35.85 -9.00
C SER A 700 1.52 -34.86 -8.39
N MET A 701 0.52 -34.41 -9.14
CA MET A 701 -0.56 -33.57 -8.64
C MET A 701 -1.41 -34.33 -7.62
N LYS A 702 -1.73 -35.60 -7.88
CA LYS A 702 -2.50 -36.43 -6.94
C LYS A 702 -1.72 -36.70 -5.66
N LEU A 703 -0.42 -36.98 -5.71
CA LEU A 703 0.44 -37.13 -4.54
C LEU A 703 0.47 -35.87 -3.64
N GLN A 704 0.07 -34.70 -4.17
CA GLN A 704 -0.03 -33.44 -3.42
C GLN A 704 -1.38 -33.21 -2.73
N SER A 705 -2.37 -34.10 -2.87
CA SER A 705 -3.65 -33.97 -2.16
C SER A 705 -3.50 -34.24 -0.66
N GLU A 706 -4.29 -33.54 0.17
CA GLU A 706 -4.20 -33.62 1.63
C GLU A 706 -4.81 -34.89 2.22
N ASP A 707 -5.72 -35.55 1.49
CA ASP A 707 -6.46 -36.75 1.92
C ASP A 707 -5.81 -38.06 1.45
N LEU A 708 -4.58 -38.02 0.93
CA LEU A 708 -3.90 -39.18 0.38
C LEU A 708 -3.23 -40.01 1.48
N ASN A 709 -3.56 -41.31 1.58
CA ASN A 709 -2.92 -42.23 2.52
C ASN A 709 -1.75 -43.00 1.87
N LEU A 710 -1.04 -43.83 2.66
CA LEU A 710 0.14 -44.57 2.19
C LEU A 710 -0.17 -45.68 1.17
N LEU A 711 -1.36 -46.28 1.23
CA LEU A 711 -1.81 -47.25 0.23
C LEU A 711 -2.08 -46.54 -1.11
N ASP A 712 -2.82 -45.44 -1.10
CA ASP A 712 -3.11 -44.65 -2.31
C ASP A 712 -1.81 -44.19 -3.00
N ALA A 713 -0.82 -43.73 -2.21
CA ALA A 713 0.48 -43.33 -2.74
C ALA A 713 1.21 -44.51 -3.40
N ARG A 714 1.14 -45.70 -2.79
CA ARG A 714 1.75 -46.92 -3.34
C ARG A 714 1.07 -47.32 -4.64
N ASP A 715 -0.26 -47.35 -4.67
CA ASP A 715 -1.05 -47.70 -5.87
C ASP A 715 -0.75 -46.75 -7.04
N LEU A 716 -0.61 -45.45 -6.76
CA LEU A 716 -0.22 -44.46 -7.78
C LEU A 716 1.20 -44.68 -8.32
N LEU A 717 2.15 -45.02 -7.45
CA LEU A 717 3.53 -45.29 -7.86
C LEU A 717 3.65 -46.62 -8.61
N ASP A 718 2.90 -47.66 -8.21
CA ASP A 718 2.85 -48.96 -8.89
C ASP A 718 2.21 -48.83 -10.27
N GLY A 719 1.08 -48.14 -10.39
CA GLY A 719 0.47 -47.84 -11.70
C GLY A 719 1.42 -47.06 -12.60
N LEU A 720 2.22 -46.14 -12.05
CA LEU A 720 3.23 -45.43 -12.83
C LEU A 720 4.40 -46.34 -13.24
N LEU A 721 4.77 -47.33 -12.42
CA LEU A 721 5.81 -48.32 -12.76
C LEU A 721 5.37 -49.28 -13.87
N GLU A 722 4.08 -49.58 -13.98
CA GLU A 722 3.53 -50.35 -15.11
C GLU A 722 3.72 -49.59 -16.43
N VAL A 723 3.48 -48.28 -16.43
CA VAL A 723 3.62 -47.41 -17.62
C VAL A 723 5.09 -47.04 -17.88
N LYS A 724 5.90 -46.85 -16.82
CA LYS A 724 7.32 -46.47 -16.89
C LYS A 724 8.20 -47.35 -15.99
N PRO A 725 8.58 -48.55 -16.46
CA PRO A 725 9.43 -49.47 -15.71
C PRO A 725 10.81 -48.90 -15.34
N SER A 726 11.32 -47.92 -16.11
CA SER A 726 12.60 -47.25 -15.84
C SER A 726 12.66 -46.53 -14.50
N PHE A 727 11.51 -46.20 -13.89
CA PHE A 727 11.45 -45.52 -12.59
C PHE A 727 11.66 -46.46 -11.40
N ARG A 728 11.80 -47.78 -11.63
CA ARG A 728 11.92 -48.81 -10.59
C ARG A 728 12.99 -48.50 -9.56
N HIS A 729 14.14 -47.98 -9.99
CA HIS A 729 15.26 -47.67 -9.10
C HIS A 729 14.91 -46.71 -7.95
N TYR A 730 13.92 -45.83 -8.12
CA TYR A 730 13.49 -44.89 -7.08
C TYR A 730 12.09 -45.18 -6.52
N LEU A 731 11.21 -45.81 -7.29
CA LEU A 731 9.80 -45.98 -6.93
C LEU A 731 9.44 -47.36 -6.41
N ALA A 732 10.28 -48.38 -6.62
CA ALA A 732 9.98 -49.73 -6.14
C ALA A 732 9.86 -49.75 -4.60
N PRO A 733 9.01 -50.63 -4.03
CA PRO A 733 8.84 -50.72 -2.57
C PRO A 733 10.12 -51.18 -1.85
N ASP A 734 11.03 -51.83 -2.56
CA ASP A 734 12.32 -52.34 -2.12
C ASP A 734 13.52 -51.49 -2.60
N ALA A 735 13.28 -50.31 -3.18
CA ALA A 735 14.34 -49.43 -3.63
C ALA A 735 15.21 -48.94 -2.45
N ASP A 736 16.53 -48.81 -2.64
CA ASP A 736 17.49 -48.40 -1.59
C ASP A 736 17.15 -47.05 -0.90
N ILE A 737 16.35 -46.21 -1.56
CA ILE A 737 15.87 -44.94 -1.02
C ILE A 737 14.77 -45.09 0.04
N VAL A 738 14.14 -46.26 0.14
CA VAL A 738 13.11 -46.60 1.12
C VAL A 738 13.77 -46.87 2.47
N ALA A 739 13.50 -46.02 3.47
CA ALA A 739 14.23 -46.04 4.73
C ALA A 739 13.76 -47.13 5.72
N ALA A 740 12.49 -47.54 5.62
CA ALA A 740 11.88 -48.58 6.47
C ALA A 740 10.89 -49.43 5.64
N PRO A 741 11.38 -50.29 4.73
CA PRO A 741 10.54 -50.98 3.76
C PRO A 741 9.52 -51.93 4.42
N GLU A 742 9.91 -52.62 5.50
CA GLU A 742 8.99 -53.49 6.26
C GLU A 742 7.90 -52.69 6.95
N PHE A 743 8.20 -51.49 7.45
CA PHE A 743 7.20 -50.61 8.08
C PHE A 743 6.22 -50.04 7.05
N GLU A 744 6.73 -49.49 5.93
CA GLU A 744 5.88 -48.96 4.85
C GLU A 744 4.96 -50.08 4.30
N SER A 745 5.52 -51.28 4.03
CA SER A 745 4.75 -52.45 3.58
C SER A 745 3.68 -52.88 4.59
N ALA A 746 4.02 -52.90 5.88
CA ALA A 746 3.08 -53.28 6.93
C ALA A 746 1.89 -52.31 7.01
N VAL A 747 2.14 -51.00 6.96
CA VAL A 747 1.10 -49.97 6.97
C VAL A 747 0.19 -50.10 5.74
N ILE A 748 0.77 -50.28 4.54
CA ILE A 748 0.02 -50.48 3.29
C ILE A 748 -0.90 -51.70 3.37
N LYS A 749 -0.40 -52.83 3.89
CA LYS A 749 -1.19 -54.05 4.08
C LYS A 749 -2.34 -53.85 5.07
N VAL A 750 -2.14 -53.10 6.16
CA VAL A 750 -3.22 -52.81 7.11
C VAL A 750 -4.27 -51.90 6.49
N LEU A 751 -3.85 -50.83 5.79
CA LEU A 751 -4.76 -49.91 5.10
C LEU A 751 -5.61 -50.61 4.03
N GLY A 752 -5.06 -51.64 3.37
CA GLY A 752 -5.76 -52.44 2.37
C GLY A 752 -6.52 -53.66 2.93
N ASP A 753 -6.82 -53.68 4.23
CA ASP A 753 -7.51 -54.78 4.94
C ASP A 753 -6.82 -56.17 4.84
N ARG A 754 -5.51 -56.18 4.58
CA ARG A 754 -4.66 -57.37 4.44
C ARG A 754 -3.77 -57.62 5.65
N ALA A 755 -4.17 -57.15 6.83
CA ALA A 755 -3.41 -57.30 8.09
C ALA A 755 -3.08 -58.77 8.45
N LYS A 756 -3.86 -59.73 7.96
CA LYS A 756 -3.59 -61.17 8.13
C LYS A 756 -2.32 -61.65 7.40
N LEU A 757 -1.87 -60.91 6.39
CA LEU A 757 -0.71 -61.23 5.55
C LEU A 757 0.60 -60.57 6.04
N LEU A 758 0.60 -60.02 7.26
CA LEU A 758 1.79 -59.41 7.85
C LEU A 758 2.83 -60.48 8.22
N SER A 759 4.06 -60.31 7.73
CA SER A 759 5.21 -61.11 8.11
C SER A 759 5.61 -60.85 9.58
N ARG A 760 6.50 -61.68 10.13
CA ARG A 760 7.01 -61.48 11.50
C ARG A 760 7.72 -60.13 11.66
N ALA A 761 8.49 -59.72 10.66
CA ALA A 761 9.20 -58.42 10.67
C ALA A 761 8.22 -57.24 10.58
N GLU A 762 7.18 -57.37 9.73
CA GLU A 762 6.14 -56.35 9.58
C GLU A 762 5.29 -56.19 10.86
N LYS A 763 4.94 -57.30 11.52
CA LYS A 763 4.26 -57.27 12.83
C LYS A 763 5.11 -56.60 13.91
N ALA A 764 6.42 -56.86 13.92
CA ALA A 764 7.33 -56.20 14.86
C ALA A 764 7.41 -54.68 14.60
N ALA A 765 7.42 -54.27 13.34
CA ALA A 765 7.45 -52.85 12.95
C ALA A 765 6.15 -52.10 13.34
N LEU A 766 4.99 -52.77 13.32
CA LEU A 766 3.70 -52.18 13.70
C LEU A 766 3.34 -52.31 15.19
N LYS A 767 4.19 -52.91 16.01
CA LYS A 767 3.96 -53.10 17.46
C LYS A 767 3.48 -51.82 18.19
N PRO A 768 4.01 -50.61 17.90
CA PRO A 768 3.52 -49.38 18.55
C PRO A 768 2.07 -49.00 18.22
N PHE A 769 1.53 -49.51 17.11
CA PHE A 769 0.17 -49.23 16.64
C PHE A 769 -0.85 -50.30 17.07
N GLU A 770 -0.41 -51.33 17.80
CA GLU A 770 -1.23 -52.44 18.25
C GLU A 770 -2.17 -52.00 19.39
N ARG A 771 -3.49 -52.11 19.19
CA ARG A 771 -4.48 -52.01 20.27
C ARG A 771 -5.12 -53.37 20.52
N LYS A 772 -5.11 -53.79 21.78
CA LYS A 772 -5.97 -54.88 22.26
C LYS A 772 -7.37 -54.32 22.45
N THR A 773 -8.36 -54.90 21.79
CA THR A 773 -9.77 -54.55 22.03
C THR A 773 -10.18 -55.17 23.37
N ALA A 774 -10.51 -54.32 24.36
CA ALA A 774 -11.25 -54.75 25.54
C ALA A 774 -12.72 -54.92 25.15
N GLU A 775 -13.36 -55.99 25.60
CA GLU A 775 -14.74 -56.36 25.32
C GLU A 775 -15.70 -55.18 25.52
N ALA A 776 -16.57 -54.95 24.53
CA ALA A 776 -17.62 -53.93 24.61
C ALA A 776 -18.58 -54.26 25.76
N ALA A 777 -18.87 -53.26 26.58
CA ALA A 777 -19.79 -53.33 27.69
C ALA A 777 -21.18 -53.81 27.24
N ASP A 778 -21.67 -54.77 28.02
CA ASP A 778 -22.94 -55.48 27.97
C ASP A 778 -24.14 -54.53 27.82
N VAL A 779 -24.88 -54.64 26.70
CA VAL A 779 -26.23 -54.09 26.58
C VAL A 779 -27.20 -55.19 27.02
N THR A 780 -27.97 -54.86 28.04
CA THR A 780 -28.97 -55.67 28.69
C THR A 780 -30.00 -56.23 27.71
N GLU A 781 -30.05 -57.56 27.56
CA GLU A 781 -31.24 -58.26 27.06
C GLU A 781 -31.54 -59.50 27.92
N LYS A 782 -32.81 -59.60 28.34
CA LYS A 782 -33.32 -60.60 29.27
C LYS A 782 -33.42 -61.99 28.63
N THR A 783 -33.11 -62.99 29.48
CA THR A 783 -33.67 -64.36 29.54
C THR A 783 -33.44 -65.37 28.40
N ALA A 784 -32.58 -66.37 28.67
CA ALA A 784 -32.91 -67.80 28.63
C ALA A 784 -31.74 -68.63 29.23
N LYS A 785 -32.03 -69.71 29.96
CA LYS A 785 -31.03 -70.62 30.54
C LYS A 785 -30.25 -71.33 29.42
N VAL A 786 -29.01 -70.92 29.17
CA VAL A 786 -28.11 -71.55 28.19
C VAL A 786 -27.39 -72.77 28.80
N GLY A 787 -27.47 -73.92 28.13
CA GLY A 787 -26.91 -75.21 28.56
C GLY A 787 -25.38 -75.29 28.53
N PHE A 788 -24.81 -76.28 29.22
CA PHE A 788 -23.35 -76.46 29.40
C PHE A 788 -22.58 -76.64 28.07
N ALA A 789 -23.18 -77.27 27.07
CA ALA A 789 -22.57 -77.47 25.74
C ALA A 789 -22.40 -76.15 24.96
N ASP A 790 -23.37 -75.24 25.04
CA ASP A 790 -23.31 -73.93 24.37
C ASP A 790 -22.26 -73.00 24.99
N ARG A 791 -21.97 -73.15 26.29
CA ARG A 791 -20.84 -72.47 26.95
C ARG A 791 -19.48 -72.96 26.45
N ILE A 792 -19.35 -74.23 26.08
CA ILE A 792 -18.11 -74.79 25.52
C ILE A 792 -17.93 -74.36 24.06
N LEU A 793 -19.01 -74.32 23.26
CA LEU A 793 -18.96 -73.83 21.88
C LEU A 793 -18.73 -72.31 21.79
N LYS A 794 -19.24 -71.51 22.74
CA LYS A 794 -18.89 -70.09 22.86
C LYS A 794 -17.40 -69.88 23.19
N ARG A 795 -16.79 -70.72 24.03
CA ARG A 795 -15.33 -70.64 24.30
C ARG A 795 -14.46 -70.85 23.05
N ARG A 796 -14.93 -71.62 22.06
CA ARG A 796 -14.21 -71.79 20.79
C ARG A 796 -14.24 -70.55 19.88
N LYS A 797 -15.21 -69.64 20.07
CA LYS A 797 -15.33 -68.37 19.31
C LYS A 797 -14.70 -67.15 20.00
N VAL A 798 -14.32 -67.26 21.29
CA VAL A 798 -13.79 -66.13 22.10
C VAL A 798 -12.25 -66.16 22.19
N GLN A 799 -11.58 -66.95 21.34
CA GLN A 799 -10.11 -67.07 21.34
C GLN A 799 -9.50 -66.77 19.96
N GLU A 800 -9.94 -65.68 19.33
CA GLU A 800 -9.07 -64.90 18.45
C GLU A 800 -9.05 -63.48 19.01
N ASP A 801 -8.01 -63.15 19.79
CA ASP A 801 -7.71 -61.76 20.14
C ASP A 801 -7.58 -60.99 18.81
N LYS A 802 -8.62 -60.23 18.45
CA LYS A 802 -8.64 -59.47 17.20
C LYS A 802 -7.73 -58.26 17.41
N ILE A 803 -6.44 -58.46 17.15
CA ILE A 803 -5.45 -57.38 17.16
C ILE A 803 -5.87 -56.35 16.12
N VAL A 804 -6.18 -55.13 16.57
CA VAL A 804 -6.53 -54.00 15.71
C VAL A 804 -5.36 -53.02 15.73
N TYR A 805 -4.80 -52.76 14.56
CA TYR A 805 -3.82 -51.68 14.39
C TYR A 805 -4.59 -50.36 14.20
N SER A 806 -4.24 -49.32 14.97
CA SER A 806 -4.95 -48.02 14.96
C SER A 806 -4.12 -46.90 14.34
N GLN A 807 -4.74 -45.82 13.84
CA GLN A 807 -4.09 -44.58 13.38
C GLN A 807 -3.21 -44.67 12.10
N GLN A 808 -3.37 -45.70 11.26
CA GLN A 808 -2.63 -45.84 10.00
C GLN A 808 -2.92 -44.68 9.03
N ASN A 809 -4.18 -44.21 9.00
CA ASN A 809 -4.61 -43.07 8.19
C ASN A 809 -3.93 -41.75 8.57
N ALA A 810 -3.32 -41.66 9.76
CA ALA A 810 -2.63 -40.46 10.22
C ALA A 810 -1.16 -40.40 9.75
N ILE A 811 -0.64 -41.47 9.13
CA ILE A 811 0.74 -41.53 8.64
C ILE A 811 0.79 -40.92 7.23
N PRO A 812 1.40 -39.72 7.05
CA PRO A 812 1.40 -39.06 5.75
C PRO A 812 2.39 -39.75 4.79
N PRO A 813 2.00 -40.00 3.53
CA PRO A 813 2.86 -40.63 2.52
C PRO A 813 3.86 -39.68 1.87
N THR A 814 3.66 -38.36 2.03
CA THR A 814 4.50 -37.33 1.44
C THR A 814 4.80 -36.25 2.46
N SER A 815 6.02 -35.71 2.40
CA SER A 815 6.39 -34.53 3.19
C SER A 815 5.97 -33.23 2.48
N ASN A 816 4.91 -33.25 1.67
CA ASN A 816 4.43 -32.07 0.95
C ASN A 816 4.01 -30.95 1.91
N ALA A 817 3.53 -31.30 3.11
CA ALA A 817 3.31 -30.35 4.20
C ALA A 817 4.62 -29.64 4.61
N ALA A 818 5.74 -30.37 4.71
CA ALA A 818 7.05 -29.80 5.01
C ALA A 818 7.63 -28.98 3.84
N GLU A 819 7.41 -29.37 2.59
CA GLU A 819 7.83 -28.55 1.44
C GLU A 819 6.99 -27.26 1.31
N ARG A 820 5.67 -27.35 1.53
CA ARG A 820 4.78 -26.19 1.65
C ARG A 820 5.19 -25.34 2.83
N LEU A 821 5.58 -25.94 3.96
CA LEU A 821 6.13 -25.25 5.12
C LEU A 821 7.35 -24.44 4.75
N PHE A 822 8.36 -25.00 4.06
CA PHE A 822 9.54 -24.25 3.65
C PHE A 822 9.23 -23.18 2.60
N SER A 823 8.29 -23.45 1.69
CA SER A 823 7.81 -22.46 0.70
C SER A 823 7.05 -21.31 1.38
N MET A 824 6.23 -21.61 2.39
CA MET A 824 5.53 -20.65 3.23
C MET A 824 6.52 -19.90 4.11
N ALA A 825 7.51 -20.56 4.69
CA ALA A 825 8.60 -19.98 5.46
C ALA A 825 9.37 -18.97 4.61
N ARG A 826 9.68 -19.29 3.35
CA ARG A 826 10.28 -18.33 2.41
C ARG A 826 9.35 -17.16 2.05
N MET A 827 8.04 -17.38 2.01
CA MET A 827 7.06 -16.31 1.81
C MET A 827 6.87 -15.45 3.06
N VAL A 828 7.13 -16.01 4.25
CA VAL A 828 7.07 -15.33 5.55
C VAL A 828 8.39 -14.61 5.86
N LEU A 829 9.55 -15.19 5.56
CA LEU A 829 10.89 -14.60 5.60
C LEU A 829 11.22 -13.92 4.26
N ARG A 830 10.52 -12.83 3.94
CA ARG A 830 10.94 -11.94 2.86
C ARG A 830 12.02 -10.98 3.33
N TYR A 831 12.63 -10.26 2.40
CA TYR A 831 13.66 -9.26 2.70
C TYR A 831 13.20 -8.26 3.78
N GLU A 832 11.92 -7.88 3.78
CA GLU A 832 11.33 -6.97 4.76
C GLU A 832 11.09 -7.60 6.15
N ARG A 833 11.16 -8.93 6.27
CA ARG A 833 10.92 -9.71 7.50
C ARG A 833 12.16 -10.43 8.00
N ASN A 834 13.34 -9.99 7.55
CA ASN A 834 14.65 -10.55 7.96
C ASN A 834 14.98 -10.37 9.45
N ARG A 835 14.22 -9.55 10.18
CA ARG A 835 14.35 -9.34 11.64
C ARG A 835 13.39 -10.21 12.48
N LEU A 836 12.57 -11.05 11.84
CA LEU A 836 11.67 -11.97 12.55
C LEU A 836 12.51 -12.99 13.33
N SER A 837 12.22 -13.17 14.63
CA SER A 837 12.95 -14.15 15.44
C SER A 837 12.65 -15.57 14.95
N PRO A 838 13.61 -16.51 15.06
CA PRO A 838 13.39 -17.91 14.69
C PRO A 838 12.17 -18.53 15.38
N LEU A 839 11.92 -18.16 16.63
CA LEU A 839 10.77 -18.61 17.43
C LEU A 839 9.44 -18.10 16.86
N MET A 840 9.35 -16.81 16.52
CA MET A 840 8.13 -16.24 15.93
C MET A 840 7.85 -16.82 14.54
N LEU A 841 8.91 -17.06 13.76
CA LEU A 841 8.78 -17.76 12.49
C LEU A 841 8.23 -19.16 12.68
N GLU A 842 8.78 -19.93 13.61
CA GLU A 842 8.35 -21.29 13.92
C GLU A 842 6.89 -21.34 14.40
N MET A 843 6.50 -20.43 15.30
CA MET A 843 5.12 -20.31 15.78
C MET A 843 4.13 -19.97 14.66
N LEU A 844 4.43 -18.97 13.81
CA LEU A 844 3.55 -18.58 12.70
C LEU A 844 3.38 -19.72 11.69
N LEU A 845 4.45 -20.47 11.47
CA LEU A 845 4.45 -21.61 10.56
C LEU A 845 3.70 -22.81 11.16
N PHE A 846 3.87 -23.08 12.45
CA PHE A 846 3.14 -24.09 13.19
C PHE A 846 1.63 -23.81 13.18
N LEU A 847 1.23 -22.57 13.53
CA LEU A 847 -0.17 -22.11 13.55
C LEU A 847 -0.85 -22.17 12.17
N LYS A 848 -0.08 -21.95 11.11
CA LYS A 848 -0.61 -21.99 9.76
C LYS A 848 -0.75 -23.40 9.20
N LEU A 849 0.18 -24.30 9.51
CA LEU A 849 0.18 -25.68 9.00
C LEU A 849 -0.92 -26.55 9.59
N ASN A 850 -1.25 -26.28 10.84
CA ASN A 850 -2.12 -27.12 11.64
C ASN A 850 -3.48 -26.41 11.85
N SER A 851 -3.84 -25.44 10.99
CA SER A 851 -5.09 -24.66 11.01
C SER A 851 -6.38 -25.48 10.99
N LYS A 852 -6.29 -26.77 10.69
CA LYS A 852 -7.39 -27.73 10.73
C LYS A 852 -7.63 -28.35 12.11
N TYR A 853 -6.64 -28.28 13.01
CA TYR A 853 -6.70 -28.85 14.36
C TYR A 853 -7.11 -27.82 15.41
N TRP A 854 -7.31 -26.58 15.01
CA TRP A 854 -7.78 -25.52 15.86
C TRP A 854 -8.70 -24.61 15.07
N ASP A 855 -9.83 -24.28 15.67
CA ASP A 855 -10.68 -23.19 15.23
C ASP A 855 -10.53 -22.03 16.20
N VAL A 856 -11.28 -20.94 15.95
CA VAL A 856 -11.24 -19.77 16.82
C VAL A 856 -11.54 -20.16 18.27
N THR A 857 -12.50 -21.07 18.49
CA THR A 857 -12.88 -21.59 19.82
C THR A 857 -11.78 -22.43 20.48
N THR A 858 -11.06 -23.28 19.75
CA THR A 858 -9.96 -24.09 20.30
C THR A 858 -8.74 -23.22 20.63
N VAL A 859 -8.46 -22.19 19.81
CA VAL A 859 -7.41 -21.21 20.11
C VAL A 859 -7.81 -20.36 21.31
N ASP A 860 -9.07 -19.93 21.39
CA ASP A 860 -9.62 -19.13 22.50
C ASP A 860 -9.70 -19.89 23.83
N ALA A 861 -9.73 -21.22 23.80
CA ALA A 861 -9.70 -22.06 25.01
C ALA A 861 -8.28 -22.36 25.53
N VAL A 862 -7.24 -22.09 24.73
CA VAL A 862 -5.82 -22.35 25.07
C VAL A 862 -5.03 -21.05 25.26
N ILE A 863 -5.56 -19.92 24.77
CA ILE A 863 -5.25 -18.56 25.24
C ILE A 863 -5.94 -18.34 26.58
#